data_AF-A0A833FMG0-F1
#
_entry.id   AF-A0A833FMG0-F1
#
_cell.length_a   1.000
_cell.length_b   1.000
_cell.length_c   1.000
_cell.angle_alpha   90.00
_cell.angle_beta   90.00
_cell.angle_gamma   90.00
#
_symmetry.space_group_name_H-M   'P 1'
#
loop_
_entity.id
_entity.type
_entity.pdbx_description
1 polymer ?
#
loop_
_entity_poly.entity_id
_entity_poly.type
_entity_poly.pdbx_seq_one_letter_code
_entity_poly.pdbx_strand_id
1 'polypeptide(L)'
;MAAVAANFGIIPTAYWREFMTVFTKKAEGIFAPVTASGVVRPVSNSDVQVWGTELERGLAAIENLVDDLEVSGDTVTKATWAQLSAIAGTRNGQRGYVEADSGTHTDPVVGGAVPNVGIYTWSTSPAGWRWLRDDDTTEIKNNLDVISAEQSGSALLTTSDLLKEDSAELLQSKRLRAVNTWPVSSGLTGWFFAFLPDKVFRLGHISAMASFAATANNVDIKLWRRQLSDIAAATAPGSAAGDRLILSKNALLSDIPGAGTAWAYANFDLSEAGAVSPDYLYIADVSARSSGGALVAVGIGSANALAGDPTWMRGWYRNAANGIGAITGTGAISFRVYKASASGPDKSAAVVYSIAEDRTKSVQIAAVERVFSGSVWSATDAFYGFQSGWRPEGYTDVSAVRVRLEVPAANAKVGLRIYRRSVLTNDVAFGTVAGDDVCFERLYEKSEIGLSTALAEATFAVDENLIMSPDYIYGIEVFALTADMVAYTAIGAGQSALPVFDFQWQKGFYTRNNAITSWSNTSSQTMAIRIDKVGYLGTADVSASIKDRVKSAVREIQSFATFSVALQPFVLEKPSGSVSIPEASITFDAPATQALSGSITLTYFASVAKAPSLPSLHRYLSGVTVTRTSDNAVLVPGTDYLLLADRGYVGLLSEGSGVPCTYTATGHSMRYDLVSLNPDTGAVVITKGTDRARDPEFYQPALPSGHIALYKAFVTRYGVDLIPMHQFDGLVRNDRVADHAAWKQYCRSCLSKTLKRLETGQALKLVGYGDSITAMGGGDVSPNGPMRDLKSYLNGLPADTLATIPTFDGDAGVGMHVRLGWNWLLKAALEERYSSPITYLNYGWGGTTSATGANNGLDPSRFGPVLAEGPALMVLAFGMNEIGSIGTYANIRSIIEQCQAVGTEVIVVTTPRVNSDGNPVSMVNWLKTHDYLVRAARDTGSAYVSLYELTGVGYEGAMGFSPRNLCSQNLYNHPWPKEFERIGALISSIFK
;
A
#
# COMPACT_ATOMS: atom_id res chain seq x y z
N MET A 1 1.88 -9.71 23.75
CA MET A 1 1.09 -10.97 23.77
C MET A 1 1.74 -12.09 24.60
N ALA A 2 2.98 -12.52 24.33
CA ALA A 2 3.60 -13.68 25.01
C ALA A 2 3.84 -13.54 26.53
N ALA A 3 4.20 -12.35 27.03
CA ALA A 3 4.35 -12.10 28.47
C ALA A 3 3.01 -12.07 29.24
N VAL A 4 1.92 -11.78 28.52
CA VAL A 4 0.57 -11.66 29.09
C VAL A 4 -0.04 -13.06 29.26
N ALA A 5 0.06 -13.93 28.25
CA ALA A 5 -0.45 -15.30 28.33
C ALA A 5 0.24 -16.17 29.41
N ALA A 6 1.51 -15.92 29.70
CA ALA A 6 2.27 -16.62 30.75
C ALA A 6 1.87 -16.20 32.17
N ASN A 7 1.44 -14.93 32.36
CA ASN A 7 1.03 -14.42 33.67
C ASN A 7 -0.37 -14.89 34.10
N PHE A 8 -1.19 -15.41 33.19
CA PHE A 8 -2.56 -15.85 33.47
C PHE A 8 -2.77 -17.38 33.49
N GLY A 9 -1.68 -18.18 33.43
CA GLY A 9 -1.75 -19.63 33.69
C GLY A 9 -2.50 -20.48 32.65
N ILE A 10 -2.72 -19.95 31.45
CA ILE A 10 -3.56 -20.58 30.41
C ILE A 10 -2.82 -21.71 29.66
N ILE A 11 -1.48 -21.78 29.72
CA ILE A 11 -0.66 -22.76 28.99
C ILE A 11 0.47 -23.31 29.90
N PRO A 12 0.77 -24.64 29.88
CA PRO A 12 1.89 -25.20 30.62
C PRO A 12 3.23 -24.55 30.21
N THR A 13 3.92 -23.91 31.16
CA THR A 13 5.19 -23.20 30.98
C THR A 13 6.33 -24.07 30.41
N ALA A 14 6.25 -25.39 30.56
CA ALA A 14 7.22 -26.34 30.02
C ALA A 14 7.19 -26.41 28.48
N TYR A 15 6.00 -26.43 27.88
CA TYR A 15 5.83 -26.53 26.42
C TYR A 15 6.33 -25.28 25.70
N TRP A 16 6.08 -24.11 26.29
CA TRP A 16 6.56 -22.83 25.76
C TRP A 16 8.07 -22.63 25.90
N ARG A 17 8.67 -23.07 27.02
CA ARG A 17 10.13 -23.03 27.17
C ARG A 17 10.81 -23.93 26.14
N GLU A 18 10.27 -25.11 25.88
CA GLU A 18 10.85 -26.04 24.92
C GLU A 18 10.72 -25.51 23.49
N PHE A 19 9.55 -24.98 23.11
CA PHE A 19 9.32 -24.37 21.80
C PHE A 19 10.21 -23.13 21.58
N MET A 20 10.25 -22.19 22.53
CA MET A 20 11.11 -21.00 22.40
C MET A 20 12.60 -21.39 22.40
N THR A 21 13.04 -22.33 23.24
CA THR A 21 14.45 -22.73 23.26
C THR A 21 14.89 -23.39 21.94
N VAL A 22 14.01 -24.20 21.33
CA VAL A 22 14.26 -24.80 20.01
C VAL A 22 14.23 -23.74 18.90
N PHE A 23 13.31 -22.78 18.99
CA PHE A 23 13.16 -21.68 18.04
C PHE A 23 14.37 -20.73 18.06
N THR A 24 14.82 -20.30 19.24
CA THR A 24 15.97 -19.38 19.39
C THR A 24 17.29 -20.07 19.04
N LYS A 25 17.50 -21.34 19.42
CA LYS A 25 18.71 -22.09 19.03
C LYS A 25 18.83 -22.31 17.53
N LYS A 26 17.71 -22.54 16.83
CA LYS A 26 17.72 -22.69 15.36
C LYS A 26 17.94 -21.35 14.65
N ALA A 27 17.37 -20.25 15.17
CA ALA A 27 17.62 -18.91 14.65
C ALA A 27 19.09 -18.50 14.80
N GLU A 28 19.71 -18.73 15.97
CA GLU A 28 21.13 -18.47 16.16
C GLU A 28 22.01 -19.30 15.21
N GLY A 29 21.67 -20.58 14.97
CA GLY A 29 22.42 -21.41 14.01
C GLY A 29 22.29 -20.99 12.54
N ILE A 30 21.13 -20.46 12.15
CA ILE A 30 20.83 -20.04 10.77
C ILE A 30 21.37 -18.65 10.47
N PHE A 31 21.28 -17.72 11.42
CA PHE A 31 21.64 -16.30 11.28
C PHE A 31 22.97 -15.92 11.91
N ALA A 32 23.75 -16.88 12.44
CA ALA A 32 25.11 -16.60 12.87
C ALA A 32 25.96 -16.12 11.68
N PRO A 33 26.61 -14.95 11.78
CA PRO A 33 27.42 -14.38 10.69
C PRO A 33 28.68 -15.21 10.41
N VAL A 34 29.03 -16.15 11.30
CA VAL A 34 30.20 -17.03 11.22
C VAL A 34 29.84 -18.44 11.68
N THR A 35 30.40 -19.44 11.00
CA THR A 35 30.35 -20.85 11.42
C THR A 35 31.11 -21.06 12.74
N ALA A 36 30.93 -22.22 13.39
CA ALA A 36 31.67 -22.56 14.61
C ALA A 36 33.22 -22.56 14.43
N SER A 37 33.71 -22.60 13.19
CA SER A 37 35.12 -22.48 12.82
C SER A 37 35.57 -21.04 12.45
N GLY A 38 34.71 -20.03 12.64
CA GLY A 38 35.04 -18.61 12.43
C GLY A 38 34.98 -18.11 10.98
N VAL A 39 34.49 -18.93 10.05
CA VAL A 39 34.37 -18.56 8.62
C VAL A 39 33.02 -17.89 8.38
N VAL A 40 33.04 -16.73 7.73
CA VAL A 40 31.83 -15.97 7.34
C VAL A 40 31.01 -16.79 6.35
N ARG A 41 29.75 -17.07 6.69
CA ARG A 41 28.82 -17.84 5.84
C ARG A 41 27.68 -16.93 5.36
N PRO A 42 27.42 -16.81 4.05
CA PRO A 42 26.21 -16.17 3.57
C PRO A 42 24.99 -17.03 3.93
N VAL A 43 23.96 -16.42 4.51
CA VAL A 43 22.69 -17.09 4.81
C VAL A 43 22.01 -17.42 3.49
N SER A 44 21.77 -18.71 3.23
CA SER A 44 21.13 -19.15 1.99
C SER A 44 19.61 -18.93 2.07
N ASN A 45 18.96 -18.63 0.94
CA ASN A 45 17.50 -18.48 0.89
C ASN A 45 16.75 -19.72 1.41
N SER A 46 17.32 -20.92 1.21
CA SER A 46 16.75 -22.17 1.74
C SER A 46 16.74 -22.21 3.27
N ASP A 47 17.74 -21.63 3.94
CA ASP A 47 17.79 -21.62 5.41
C ASP A 47 16.75 -20.65 6.00
N VAL A 48 16.51 -19.52 5.31
CA VAL A 48 15.47 -18.55 5.67
C VAL A 48 14.07 -19.13 5.44
N GLN A 49 13.87 -19.88 4.34
CA GLN A 49 12.62 -20.58 4.06
C GLN A 49 12.29 -21.63 5.12
N VAL A 50 13.28 -22.43 5.56
CA VAL A 50 13.08 -23.42 6.64
C VAL A 50 12.67 -22.72 7.94
N TRP A 51 13.26 -21.58 8.28
CA TRP A 51 12.85 -20.80 9.46
C TRP A 51 11.44 -20.22 9.33
N GLY A 52 11.09 -19.67 8.16
CA GLY A 52 9.75 -19.15 7.87
C GLY A 52 8.65 -20.22 7.98
N THR A 53 8.89 -21.41 7.42
CA THR A 53 7.93 -22.53 7.50
C THR A 53 7.69 -23.02 8.93
N GLU A 54 8.71 -23.02 9.79
CA GLU A 54 8.54 -23.40 11.21
C GLU A 54 7.79 -22.32 12.01
N LEU A 55 7.98 -21.03 11.69
CA LEU A 55 7.23 -19.93 12.26
C LEU A 55 5.74 -20.00 11.89
N GLU A 56 5.43 -20.24 10.61
CA GLU A 56 4.07 -20.42 10.12
C GLU A 56 3.37 -21.62 10.79
N ARG A 57 4.10 -22.72 11.03
CA ARG A 57 3.57 -23.88 11.75
C ARG A 57 3.26 -23.56 13.21
N GLY A 58 4.06 -22.72 13.86
CA GLY A 58 3.81 -22.22 15.22
C GLY A 58 2.59 -21.31 15.32
N LEU A 59 2.39 -20.43 14.33
CA LEU A 59 1.22 -19.54 14.27
C LEU A 59 -0.07 -20.30 14.00
N ALA A 60 -0.06 -21.29 13.09
CA ALA A 60 -1.22 -22.15 12.82
C ALA A 60 -1.64 -22.97 14.04
N ALA A 61 -0.69 -23.38 14.89
CA ALA A 61 -1.00 -24.07 16.14
C ALA A 61 -1.69 -23.16 17.18
N ILE A 62 -1.43 -21.85 17.13
CA ILE A 62 -2.07 -20.86 18.00
C ILE A 62 -3.48 -20.55 17.51
N GLU A 63 -3.68 -20.40 16.20
CA GLU A 63 -5.03 -20.21 15.59
C GLU A 63 -5.97 -21.36 15.95
N ASN A 64 -5.53 -22.61 15.79
CA ASN A 64 -6.35 -23.77 16.16
C ASN A 64 -6.72 -23.79 17.66
N LEU A 65 -5.87 -23.22 18.52
CA LEU A 65 -6.14 -23.14 19.96
C LEU A 65 -7.13 -22.02 20.32
N VAL A 66 -7.24 -20.99 19.47
CA VAL A 66 -8.19 -19.88 19.59
C VAL A 66 -9.55 -20.29 19.05
N ASP A 67 -9.61 -21.06 17.96
CA ASP A 67 -10.86 -21.61 17.43
C ASP A 67 -11.53 -22.60 18.41
N ASP A 68 -10.74 -23.34 19.20
CA ASP A 68 -11.25 -24.18 20.29
C ASP A 68 -11.83 -23.38 21.48
N LEU A 69 -11.61 -22.05 21.54
CA LEU A 69 -12.15 -21.16 22.57
C LEU A 69 -13.48 -20.51 22.18
N GLU A 70 -13.93 -20.63 20.92
CA GLU A 70 -15.21 -20.10 20.46
C GLU A 70 -16.39 -20.98 20.97
N VAL A 71 -17.53 -20.35 21.28
CA VAL A 71 -18.68 -20.97 21.97
C VAL A 71 -19.26 -22.11 21.12
N SER A 72 -18.92 -23.36 21.47
CA SER A 72 -19.54 -24.53 20.83
C SER A 72 -21.07 -24.47 20.98
N GLY A 73 -21.81 -24.87 19.93
CA GLY A 73 -23.28 -24.89 19.90
C GLY A 73 -23.98 -25.77 20.96
N ASP A 74 -23.24 -26.35 21.90
CA ASP A 74 -23.72 -27.16 23.02
C ASP A 74 -23.81 -26.37 24.36
N THR A 75 -23.59 -25.06 24.33
CA THR A 75 -23.62 -24.19 25.54
C THR A 75 -25.04 -23.71 25.85
N VAL A 76 -25.49 -23.90 27.10
CA VAL A 76 -26.79 -23.40 27.58
C VAL A 76 -26.64 -21.98 28.13
N THR A 77 -27.09 -20.99 27.37
CA THR A 77 -27.04 -19.57 27.77
C THR A 77 -28.38 -19.10 28.37
N LYS A 78 -28.33 -18.42 29.52
CA LYS A 78 -29.49 -17.83 30.21
C LYS A 78 -29.17 -16.43 30.72
N ALA A 79 -30.21 -15.62 30.97
CA ALA A 79 -30.03 -14.28 31.49
C ALA A 79 -29.66 -14.31 32.98
N THR A 80 -30.23 -15.25 33.76
CA THR A 80 -30.02 -15.33 35.21
C THR A 80 -29.63 -16.72 35.71
N TRP A 81 -28.96 -16.77 36.86
CA TRP A 81 -28.61 -18.02 37.54
C TRP A 81 -29.86 -18.85 37.87
N ALA A 82 -30.95 -18.20 38.30
CA ALA A 82 -32.21 -18.87 38.58
C ALA A 82 -32.77 -19.59 37.34
N GLN A 83 -32.56 -19.03 36.14
CA GLN A 83 -32.98 -19.66 34.88
C GLN A 83 -32.06 -20.81 34.47
N LEU A 84 -30.75 -20.69 34.69
CA LEU A 84 -29.78 -21.75 34.38
C LEU A 84 -29.95 -22.95 35.33
N SER A 85 -30.05 -22.67 36.64
CA SER A 85 -30.23 -23.70 37.68
C SER A 85 -31.52 -24.51 37.55
N ALA A 86 -32.55 -23.95 36.91
CA ALA A 86 -33.79 -24.66 36.59
C ALA A 86 -33.64 -25.68 35.45
N ILE A 87 -32.54 -25.64 34.70
CA ILE A 87 -32.26 -26.55 33.58
C ILE A 87 -31.31 -27.63 34.06
N ALA A 88 -31.73 -28.90 33.98
CA ALA A 88 -30.81 -30.01 34.16
C ALA A 88 -29.95 -30.17 32.92
N GLY A 89 -28.62 -30.24 33.09
CA GLY A 89 -27.72 -30.56 31.99
C GLY A 89 -27.93 -32.00 31.49
N THR A 90 -27.72 -32.21 30.19
CA THR A 90 -27.94 -33.50 29.51
C THR A 90 -26.74 -34.44 29.61
N ARG A 91 -25.55 -33.91 29.94
CA ARG A 91 -24.32 -34.68 30.12
C ARG A 91 -23.32 -33.99 31.05
N ASN A 92 -22.49 -34.78 31.72
CA ASN A 92 -21.39 -34.26 32.53
C ASN A 92 -20.44 -33.42 31.66
N GLY A 93 -20.04 -32.24 32.14
CA GLY A 93 -19.18 -31.33 31.37
C GLY A 93 -19.92 -30.38 30.41
N GLN A 94 -21.26 -30.47 30.28
CA GLN A 94 -22.02 -29.53 29.46
C GLN A 94 -21.80 -28.10 29.96
N ARG A 95 -21.56 -27.15 29.06
CA ARG A 95 -21.33 -25.75 29.43
C ARG A 95 -22.64 -24.99 29.64
N GLY A 96 -22.66 -24.13 30.65
CA GLY A 96 -23.73 -23.17 30.93
C GLY A 96 -23.15 -21.77 31.04
N TYR A 97 -23.92 -20.75 30.69
CA TYR A 97 -23.49 -19.36 30.75
C TYR A 97 -24.63 -18.46 31.23
N VAL A 98 -24.33 -17.55 32.15
CA VAL A 98 -25.27 -16.56 32.70
C VAL A 98 -24.81 -15.15 32.30
N GLU A 99 -25.62 -14.46 31.52
CA GLU A 99 -25.27 -13.18 30.88
C GLU A 99 -25.38 -11.96 31.81
N ALA A 100 -26.42 -11.86 32.63
CA ALA A 100 -26.75 -10.62 33.32
C ALA A 100 -27.57 -10.83 34.60
N ASP A 101 -26.88 -11.19 35.69
CA ASP A 101 -27.47 -11.40 37.01
C ASP A 101 -26.58 -10.82 38.11
N SER A 102 -26.99 -9.68 38.66
CA SER A 102 -26.28 -9.05 39.78
C SER A 102 -26.56 -9.82 41.07
N GLY A 103 -25.57 -10.53 41.61
CA GLY A 103 -25.70 -11.25 42.87
C GLY A 103 -24.71 -12.39 43.01
N THR A 104 -24.83 -13.13 44.11
CA THR A 104 -24.09 -14.37 44.35
C THR A 104 -25.05 -15.49 44.73
N HIS A 105 -24.66 -16.73 44.45
CA HIS A 105 -25.36 -17.94 44.91
C HIS A 105 -24.34 -18.93 45.47
N THR A 106 -24.82 -19.96 46.17
CA THR A 106 -23.98 -21.07 46.61
C THR A 106 -23.90 -22.09 45.48
N ASP A 107 -22.69 -22.38 44.99
CA ASP A 107 -22.44 -23.42 44.00
C ASP A 107 -22.96 -24.77 44.54
N PRO A 108 -23.95 -25.41 43.89
CA PRO A 108 -24.58 -26.63 44.39
C PRO A 108 -23.65 -27.86 44.36
N VAL A 109 -22.49 -27.76 43.69
CA VAL A 109 -21.50 -28.83 43.55
C VAL A 109 -20.32 -28.64 44.49
N VAL A 110 -19.82 -27.41 44.62
CA VAL A 110 -18.61 -27.09 45.42
C VAL A 110 -18.95 -26.49 46.79
N GLY A 111 -20.17 -25.97 46.97
CA GLY A 111 -20.67 -25.42 48.24
C GLY A 111 -20.16 -24.03 48.60
N GLY A 112 -19.37 -23.38 47.74
CA GLY A 112 -18.87 -22.01 47.93
C GLY A 112 -19.81 -20.94 47.37
N ALA A 113 -19.78 -19.73 47.93
CA ALA A 113 -20.49 -18.59 47.36
C ALA A 113 -19.74 -18.05 46.14
N VAL A 114 -20.43 -17.92 45.00
CA VAL A 114 -19.88 -17.51 43.71
C VAL A 114 -20.79 -16.47 43.03
N PRO A 115 -20.28 -15.62 42.13
CA PRO A 115 -21.10 -14.70 41.35
C PRO A 115 -22.15 -15.41 40.50
N ASN A 116 -23.31 -14.78 40.29
CA ASN A 116 -24.36 -15.33 39.43
C ASN A 116 -23.98 -15.24 37.93
N VAL A 117 -23.28 -14.19 37.52
CA VAL A 117 -22.72 -14.07 36.16
C VAL A 117 -21.46 -14.92 36.04
N GLY A 118 -21.31 -15.63 34.92
CA GLY A 118 -20.11 -16.43 34.66
C GLY A 118 -20.37 -17.70 33.88
N ILE A 119 -19.32 -18.52 33.77
CA ILE A 119 -19.32 -19.78 33.05
C ILE A 119 -19.48 -20.94 34.04
N TYR A 120 -20.36 -21.87 33.70
CA TYR A 120 -20.71 -23.05 34.48
C TYR A 120 -20.45 -24.33 33.69
N THR A 121 -20.31 -25.44 34.41
CA THR A 121 -20.32 -26.79 33.84
C THR A 121 -21.29 -27.68 34.60
N TRP A 122 -22.05 -28.50 33.88
CA TRP A 122 -22.92 -29.48 34.52
C TRP A 122 -22.09 -30.61 35.14
N SER A 123 -22.34 -30.89 36.42
CA SER A 123 -21.84 -32.06 37.14
C SER A 123 -22.96 -33.08 37.28
N THR A 124 -22.68 -34.36 37.01
CA THR A 124 -23.65 -35.45 37.25
C THR A 124 -23.60 -36.00 38.68
N SER A 125 -22.55 -35.71 39.47
CA SER A 125 -22.46 -36.13 40.88
C SER A 125 -21.52 -35.23 41.70
N PRO A 126 -22.05 -34.45 42.67
CA PRO A 126 -23.48 -34.17 42.87
C PRO A 126 -24.08 -33.50 41.62
N ALA A 127 -25.38 -33.75 41.38
CA ALA A 127 -26.07 -33.25 40.20
C ALA A 127 -26.33 -31.74 40.33
N GLY A 128 -25.75 -30.93 39.44
CA GLY A 128 -25.93 -29.48 39.47
C GLY A 128 -24.94 -28.73 38.58
N TRP A 129 -25.20 -27.45 38.34
CA TRP A 129 -24.27 -26.56 37.67
C TRP A 129 -23.16 -26.13 38.64
N ARG A 130 -21.93 -26.47 38.29
CA ARG A 130 -20.72 -26.02 38.98
C ARG A 130 -20.22 -24.73 38.33
N TRP A 131 -19.95 -23.71 39.12
CA TRP A 131 -19.31 -22.49 38.68
C TRP A 131 -17.82 -22.75 38.38
N LEU A 132 -17.35 -22.23 37.24
CA LEU A 132 -15.96 -22.40 36.80
C LEU A 132 -15.18 -21.10 36.99
N ARG A 133 -15.70 -20.00 36.46
CA ARG A 133 -15.06 -18.68 36.45
C ARG A 133 -16.04 -17.58 36.07
N ASP A 134 -15.63 -16.34 36.31
CA ASP A 134 -16.35 -15.14 35.87
C ASP A 134 -16.47 -15.07 34.34
N ASP A 135 -17.40 -14.22 33.89
CA ASP A 135 -17.54 -13.91 32.48
C ASP A 135 -16.44 -12.96 32.01
N ASP A 136 -15.32 -13.57 31.64
CA ASP A 136 -14.22 -12.85 31.01
C ASP A 136 -14.63 -12.32 29.63
N THR A 137 -15.78 -12.69 29.03
CA THR A 137 -16.11 -12.31 27.64
C THR A 137 -16.46 -10.84 27.50
N THR A 138 -16.97 -10.17 28.54
CA THR A 138 -17.19 -8.72 28.52
C THR A 138 -15.86 -7.97 28.64
N GLU A 139 -14.93 -8.47 29.46
CA GLU A 139 -13.58 -7.91 29.55
C GLU A 139 -12.76 -8.22 28.29
N ILE A 140 -12.89 -9.42 27.72
CA ILE A 140 -12.30 -9.85 26.46
C ILE A 140 -12.92 -9.09 25.30
N LYS A 141 -14.23 -8.86 25.23
CA LYS A 141 -14.89 -8.02 24.20
C LYS A 141 -14.54 -6.55 24.37
N ASN A 142 -14.49 -6.02 25.58
CA ASN A 142 -14.00 -4.65 25.79
C ASN A 142 -12.52 -4.53 25.40
N ASN A 143 -11.71 -5.56 25.66
CA ASN A 143 -10.32 -5.63 25.21
C ASN A 143 -10.23 -5.89 23.70
N LEU A 144 -11.18 -6.60 23.08
CA LEU A 144 -11.27 -6.86 21.64
C LEU A 144 -11.74 -5.60 20.90
N ASP A 145 -12.66 -4.84 21.48
CA ASP A 145 -13.15 -3.56 20.97
C ASP A 145 -12.07 -2.50 21.12
N VAL A 146 -11.29 -2.52 22.21
CA VAL A 146 -10.07 -1.72 22.37
C VAL A 146 -8.98 -2.15 21.39
N ILE A 147 -8.75 -3.45 21.16
CA ILE A 147 -7.81 -3.95 20.15
C ILE A 147 -8.32 -3.61 18.73
N SER A 148 -9.63 -3.66 18.49
CA SER A 148 -10.24 -3.31 17.21
C SER A 148 -10.22 -1.80 16.99
N ALA A 149 -10.33 -0.98 18.03
CA ALA A 149 -10.16 0.47 17.98
C ALA A 149 -8.69 0.88 17.87
N GLU A 150 -7.76 0.11 18.46
CA GLU A 150 -6.30 0.27 18.31
C GLU A 150 -5.83 -0.20 16.92
N GLN A 151 -6.46 -1.23 16.34
CA GLN A 151 -6.25 -1.67 14.97
C GLN A 151 -6.95 -0.76 13.95
N SER A 152 -8.13 -0.23 14.26
CA SER A 152 -8.83 0.75 13.42
C SER A 152 -8.13 2.11 13.47
N GLY A 153 -7.58 2.51 14.62
CA GLY A 153 -6.72 3.69 14.76
C GLY A 153 -5.34 3.51 14.13
N SER A 154 -4.78 2.29 14.15
CA SER A 154 -3.58 1.94 13.37
C SER A 154 -3.84 1.79 11.87
N ALA A 155 -5.07 1.46 11.45
CA ALA A 155 -5.49 1.37 10.05
C ALA A 155 -5.94 2.71 9.47
N LEU A 156 -6.34 3.67 10.32
CA LEU A 156 -6.64 5.06 9.97
C LEU A 156 -5.40 5.97 9.94
N LEU A 157 -4.28 5.53 10.50
CA LEU A 157 -2.97 6.03 10.08
C LEU A 157 -2.70 5.42 8.70
N THR A 158 -2.78 6.24 7.66
CA THR A 158 -2.33 5.76 6.35
C THR A 158 -0.88 5.32 6.51
N THR A 159 -0.45 4.27 5.80
CA THR A 159 0.97 3.88 5.76
C THR A 159 1.85 5.09 5.47
N SER A 160 1.35 6.09 4.73
CA SER A 160 2.01 7.38 4.50
C SER A 160 2.25 8.26 5.74
N ASP A 161 1.48 8.11 6.82
CA ASP A 161 1.64 8.89 8.06
C ASP A 161 2.64 8.25 9.03
N LEU A 162 2.78 6.92 8.97
CA LEU A 162 3.87 6.17 9.64
C LEU A 162 5.21 6.27 8.89
N LEU A 163 5.18 6.55 7.58
CA LEU A 163 6.34 6.66 6.68
C LEU A 163 7.12 7.99 6.78
N LYS A 164 6.66 8.99 7.54
CA LYS A 164 7.27 10.33 7.59
C LYS A 164 8.20 10.60 8.78
N GLU A 165 8.29 9.68 9.74
CA GLU A 165 8.73 10.03 11.09
C GLU A 165 9.90 9.14 11.58
N ASP A 166 11.07 9.31 10.96
CA ASP A 166 12.26 8.43 11.10
C ASP A 166 13.25 8.85 12.23
N SER A 167 12.86 9.76 13.13
CA SER A 167 13.66 10.17 14.29
C SER A 167 12.77 10.36 15.53
N ALA A 168 13.34 10.27 16.74
CA ALA A 168 12.62 10.67 17.96
C ALA A 168 12.38 12.19 17.93
N GLU A 169 11.34 12.64 17.24
CA GLU A 169 10.92 14.04 17.19
C GLU A 169 10.31 14.44 18.54
N LEU A 170 10.65 15.65 18.97
CA LEU A 170 10.06 16.32 20.12
C LEU A 170 8.63 16.72 19.76
N LEU A 171 7.65 16.00 20.30
CA LEU A 171 6.23 16.25 19.99
C LEU A 171 5.63 17.35 20.85
N GLN A 172 6.02 17.37 22.13
CA GLN A 172 5.54 18.36 23.06
C GLN A 172 6.64 18.67 24.06
N SER A 173 7.04 19.94 24.08
CA SER A 173 7.86 20.47 25.16
C SER A 173 7.00 21.39 26.00
N LYS A 174 7.01 21.20 27.32
CA LYS A 174 6.31 22.15 28.17
C LYS A 174 7.16 23.40 28.35
N ARG A 175 8.47 23.21 28.62
CA ARG A 175 9.51 24.26 28.76
C ARG A 175 10.91 23.66 28.52
N LEU A 176 11.62 24.17 27.50
CA LEU A 176 12.89 23.61 27.02
C LEU A 176 14.10 23.85 27.94
N ARG A 177 14.01 24.84 28.83
CA ARG A 177 15.10 25.25 29.74
C ARG A 177 14.59 25.22 31.19
N ALA A 178 15.20 24.38 32.03
CA ALA A 178 15.04 24.52 33.47
C ALA A 178 15.72 25.83 33.90
N VAL A 179 14.99 26.68 34.63
CA VAL A 179 15.53 27.93 35.20
C VAL A 179 15.82 27.78 36.68
N ASN A 180 15.25 26.77 37.33
CA ASN A 180 15.47 26.42 38.72
C ASN A 180 15.57 24.89 38.87
N THR A 181 15.99 24.42 40.04
CA THR A 181 16.07 22.99 40.38
C THR A 181 15.46 22.74 41.75
N TRP A 182 14.74 21.63 41.92
CA TRP A 182 14.38 21.09 43.23
C TRP A 182 15.34 19.96 43.59
N PRO A 183 16.34 20.22 44.46
CA PRO A 183 17.43 19.28 44.69
C PRO A 183 17.01 18.04 45.48
N VAL A 184 17.85 17.01 45.43
CA VAL A 184 17.70 15.78 46.23
C VAL A 184 17.55 16.08 47.73
N SER A 185 18.15 17.18 48.22
CA SER A 185 18.01 17.64 49.61
C SER A 185 16.58 18.08 50.00
N SER A 186 15.66 18.23 49.05
CA SER A 186 14.23 18.47 49.32
C SER A 186 13.52 17.24 49.91
N GLY A 187 14.15 16.06 49.92
CA GLY A 187 13.59 14.84 50.53
C GLY A 187 12.41 14.23 49.77
N LEU A 188 12.14 14.71 48.56
CA LEU A 188 11.09 14.20 47.68
C LEU A 188 11.57 12.95 46.96
N THR A 189 10.74 11.92 46.91
CA THR A 189 11.11 10.57 46.44
C THR A 189 10.53 10.20 45.08
N GLY A 190 9.74 11.10 44.50
CA GLY A 190 9.21 10.94 43.15
C GLY A 190 8.51 12.19 42.63
N TRP A 191 8.27 12.20 41.33
CA TRP A 191 7.70 13.32 40.59
C TRP A 191 6.68 12.81 39.57
N PHE A 192 5.60 13.57 39.39
CA PHE A 192 4.58 13.26 38.42
C PHE A 192 4.34 14.44 37.50
N PHE A 193 4.34 14.20 36.20
CA PHE A 193 4.07 15.21 35.20
C PHE A 193 3.09 14.66 34.17
N ALA A 194 2.20 15.54 33.69
CA ALA A 194 1.16 15.17 32.74
C ALA A 194 1.31 15.94 31.42
N PHE A 195 0.95 15.27 30.34
CA PHE A 195 0.97 15.79 28.99
C PHE A 195 -0.31 15.39 28.25
N LEU A 196 -0.71 16.23 27.30
CA LEU A 196 -1.90 16.04 26.48
C LEU A 196 -1.44 16.02 25.01
N PRO A 197 -1.52 14.87 24.32
CA PRO A 197 -1.24 14.78 22.88
C PRO A 197 -2.12 15.73 22.08
N ASP A 198 -1.55 16.34 21.04
CA ASP A 198 -2.26 17.16 20.06
C ASP A 198 -2.77 16.34 18.87
N LYS A 199 -2.11 15.22 18.57
CA LYS A 199 -2.48 14.21 17.58
C LYS A 199 -2.21 12.80 18.12
N VAL A 200 -2.66 11.77 17.39
CA VAL A 200 -2.33 10.37 17.70
C VAL A 200 -0.88 10.08 17.31
N PHE A 201 -0.08 9.47 18.20
CA PHE A 201 1.31 9.07 17.92
C PHE A 201 1.78 7.89 18.79
N ARG A 202 2.87 7.21 18.42
CA ARG A 202 3.52 6.21 19.30
C ARG A 202 4.50 6.88 20.27
N LEU A 203 4.32 6.68 21.57
CA LEU A 203 5.16 7.27 22.61
C LEU A 203 6.53 6.58 22.68
N GLY A 204 7.62 7.33 22.79
CA GLY A 204 8.99 6.80 22.87
C GLY A 204 9.56 6.89 24.27
N HIS A 205 10.00 8.09 24.66
CA HIS A 205 10.54 8.33 25.99
C HIS A 205 10.19 9.74 26.47
N ILE A 206 10.32 9.97 27.77
CA ILE A 206 10.28 11.31 28.35
C ILE A 206 11.66 11.66 28.88
N SER A 207 12.14 12.85 28.52
CA SER A 207 13.40 13.39 29.06
C SER A 207 13.10 14.49 30.05
N ALA A 208 13.68 14.39 31.25
CA ALA A 208 13.59 15.43 32.26
C ALA A 208 14.95 15.62 32.94
N MET A 209 15.29 16.86 33.28
CA MET A 209 16.52 17.14 34.04
C MET A 209 16.35 16.59 35.45
N ALA A 210 17.17 15.63 35.84
CA ALA A 210 17.06 14.91 37.11
C ALA A 210 18.42 14.73 37.78
N SER A 211 18.39 14.50 39.09
CA SER A 211 19.54 14.09 39.91
C SER A 211 19.04 13.13 40.99
N PHE A 212 19.79 12.08 41.29
CA PHE A 212 19.35 11.01 42.18
C PHE A 212 20.24 10.94 43.43
N ALA A 213 19.66 10.55 44.57
CA ALA A 213 20.44 10.27 45.78
C ALA A 213 21.49 9.18 45.52
N ALA A 214 22.65 9.28 46.17
CA ALA A 214 23.70 8.25 46.05
C ALA A 214 23.24 6.84 46.51
N THR A 215 22.16 6.76 47.28
CA THR A 215 21.53 5.51 47.72
C THR A 215 20.47 4.98 46.74
N ALA A 216 20.19 5.66 45.63
CA ALA A 216 19.26 5.21 44.59
C ALA A 216 19.88 4.12 43.72
N ASN A 217 19.11 3.06 43.49
CA ASN A 217 19.49 1.90 42.69
C ASN A 217 18.50 1.64 41.54
N ASN A 218 17.20 1.88 41.77
CA ASN A 218 16.14 1.66 40.78
C ASN A 218 15.23 2.87 40.67
N VAL A 219 14.51 2.97 39.56
CA VAL A 219 13.46 3.95 39.32
C VAL A 219 12.18 3.22 38.90
N ASP A 220 11.11 3.46 39.63
CA ASP A 220 9.75 3.10 39.22
C ASP A 220 9.27 4.15 38.21
N ILE A 221 8.88 3.68 37.02
CA ILE A 221 8.31 4.48 35.95
C ILE A 221 6.89 3.97 35.71
N LYS A 222 5.88 4.82 35.87
CA LYS A 222 4.48 4.44 35.57
C LYS A 222 3.84 5.46 34.64
N LEU A 223 2.97 5.01 33.76
CA LEU A 223 2.16 5.87 32.90
C LEU A 223 0.68 5.55 33.08
N TRP A 224 -0.09 6.59 33.39
CA TRP A 224 -1.54 6.52 33.54
C TRP A 224 -2.20 7.28 32.39
N ARG A 225 -3.39 6.83 31.96
CA ARG A 225 -4.29 7.60 31.10
C ARG A 225 -5.57 7.97 31.87
N ARG A 226 -6.10 9.15 31.59
CA ARG A 226 -7.38 9.67 32.11
C ARG A 226 -8.20 10.24 30.96
N GLN A 227 -9.48 9.92 30.89
CA GLN A 227 -10.37 10.46 29.86
C GLN A 227 -10.51 11.98 30.01
N LEU A 228 -10.51 12.74 28.92
CA LEU A 228 -10.60 14.20 28.97
C LEU A 228 -11.84 14.71 29.73
N SER A 229 -12.95 13.96 29.67
CA SER A 229 -14.19 14.26 30.39
C SER A 229 -14.03 14.27 31.91
N ASP A 230 -12.99 13.58 32.43
CA ASP A 230 -12.78 13.35 33.85
C ASP A 230 -11.67 14.25 34.42
N ILE A 231 -11.21 15.25 33.66
CA ILE A 231 -10.18 16.19 34.12
C ILE A 231 -10.76 17.13 35.18
N ALA A 232 -10.60 16.75 36.45
CA ALA A 232 -10.69 17.67 37.57
C ALA A 232 -9.32 18.32 37.83
N ALA A 233 -9.31 19.64 38.07
CA ALA A 233 -8.10 20.47 38.08
C ALA A 233 -7.08 20.19 39.21
N ALA A 234 -7.34 19.28 40.15
CA ALA A 234 -6.49 19.04 41.33
C ALA A 234 -6.28 17.57 41.74
N THR A 235 -6.88 16.60 41.04
CA THR A 235 -6.86 15.19 41.47
C THR A 235 -5.55 14.50 41.06
N ALA A 236 -4.84 13.93 42.04
CA ALA A 236 -3.57 13.22 41.85
C ALA A 236 -3.72 12.01 40.91
N PRO A 237 -2.64 11.59 40.23
CA PRO A 237 -2.64 10.39 39.38
C PRO A 237 -2.93 9.11 40.18
N GLY A 238 -3.73 8.22 39.62
CA GLY A 238 -4.11 6.91 40.19
C GLY A 238 -5.20 6.99 41.25
N SER A 239 -5.82 8.15 41.45
CA SER A 239 -6.81 8.38 42.52
C SER A 239 -8.22 8.70 42.00
N ALA A 240 -8.39 8.93 40.69
CA ALA A 240 -9.69 9.07 40.07
C ALA A 240 -10.20 7.72 39.54
N ALA A 241 -11.52 7.46 39.62
CA ALA A 241 -12.12 6.21 39.14
C ALA A 241 -11.90 5.95 37.64
N GLY A 242 -11.66 7.00 36.86
CA GLY A 242 -11.34 6.95 35.42
C GLY A 242 -9.84 6.77 35.10
N ASP A 243 -8.95 6.74 36.10
CA ASP A 243 -7.52 6.50 35.85
C ASP A 243 -7.28 5.05 35.46
N ARG A 244 -6.51 4.84 34.40
CA ARG A 244 -6.07 3.52 33.94
C ARG A 244 -4.56 3.51 33.81
N LEU A 245 -3.91 2.62 34.53
CA LEU A 245 -2.47 2.38 34.41
C LEU A 245 -2.21 1.64 33.10
N ILE A 246 -1.40 2.22 32.21
CA ILE A 246 -1.09 1.65 30.89
C ILE A 246 0.36 1.21 30.77
N LEU A 247 1.25 1.66 31.65
CA LEU A 247 2.62 1.17 31.75
C LEU A 247 3.10 1.20 33.21
N SER A 248 3.83 0.18 33.62
CA SER A 248 4.55 0.14 34.90
C SER A 248 5.85 -0.63 34.74
N LYS A 249 6.98 0.05 34.96
CA LYS A 249 8.33 -0.47 34.79
C LYS A 249 9.15 -0.14 36.03
N ASN A 250 10.01 -1.06 36.43
CA ASN A 250 11.08 -0.79 37.39
C ASN A 250 12.40 -0.95 36.64
N ALA A 251 13.16 0.13 36.51
CA ALA A 251 14.42 0.15 35.77
C ALA A 251 15.59 0.37 36.73
N LEU A 252 16.74 -0.25 36.49
CA LEU A 252 17.96 0.10 37.21
C LEU A 252 18.36 1.52 36.83
N LEU A 253 18.86 2.28 37.81
CA LEU A 253 19.30 3.66 37.58
C LEU A 253 20.40 3.73 36.52
N SER A 254 21.28 2.72 36.47
CA SER A 254 22.35 2.59 35.48
C SER A 254 21.85 2.44 34.05
N ASP A 255 20.62 1.97 33.86
CA ASP A 255 20.06 1.63 32.55
C ASP A 255 19.28 2.81 31.95
N ILE A 256 19.15 3.89 32.70
CA ILE A 256 18.44 5.11 32.28
C ILE A 256 19.49 6.12 31.80
N PRO A 257 19.57 6.42 30.50
CA PRO A 257 20.54 7.37 29.97
C PRO A 257 20.42 8.72 30.66
N GLY A 258 21.55 9.26 31.15
CA GLY A 258 21.60 10.54 31.84
C GLY A 258 21.09 10.52 33.29
N ALA A 259 20.69 9.38 33.84
CA ALA A 259 20.34 9.26 35.25
C ALA A 259 21.59 9.03 36.12
N GLY A 260 21.78 9.84 37.15
CA GLY A 260 22.90 9.72 38.08
C GLY A 260 22.85 10.74 39.21
N THR A 261 23.94 10.86 39.97
CA THR A 261 24.03 11.83 41.08
C THR A 261 24.21 13.27 40.58
N ALA A 262 24.82 13.45 39.40
CA ALA A 262 24.95 14.75 38.75
C ALA A 262 23.63 15.16 38.06
N TRP A 263 23.42 16.46 37.89
CA TRP A 263 22.30 16.98 37.12
C TRP A 263 22.51 16.72 35.63
N ALA A 264 21.61 15.93 35.04
CA ALA A 264 21.58 15.66 33.61
C ALA A 264 20.15 15.38 33.15
N TYR A 265 19.91 15.40 31.84
CA TYR A 265 18.64 14.99 31.27
C TYR A 265 18.56 13.46 31.27
N ALA A 266 17.70 12.93 32.16
CA ALA A 266 17.43 11.50 32.27
C ALA A 266 16.31 11.10 31.31
N ASN A 267 16.53 10.05 30.53
CA ASN A 267 15.59 9.57 29.51
C ASN A 267 14.82 8.34 30.00
N PHE A 268 13.57 8.55 30.40
CA PHE A 268 12.66 7.51 30.87
C PHE A 268 11.91 6.89 29.70
N ASP A 269 12.29 5.66 29.33
CA ASP A 269 11.67 4.89 28.25
C ASP A 269 10.22 4.51 28.58
N LEU A 270 9.31 4.89 27.68
CA LEU A 270 7.87 4.64 27.76
C LEU A 270 7.34 3.95 26.50
N SER A 271 8.22 3.39 25.67
CA SER A 271 7.89 2.86 24.34
C SER A 271 6.89 1.70 24.38
N GLU A 272 6.89 0.94 25.47
CA GLU A 272 5.96 -0.15 25.74
C GLU A 272 4.51 0.31 25.95
N ALA A 273 4.26 1.61 26.16
CA ALA A 273 2.91 2.15 26.32
C ALA A 273 2.10 2.21 25.00
N GLY A 274 2.75 2.08 23.84
CA GLY A 274 2.09 2.07 22.54
C GLY A 274 1.65 3.45 22.04
N ALA A 275 0.51 3.50 21.35
CA ALA A 275 -0.04 4.73 20.79
C ALA A 275 -0.79 5.55 21.85
N VAL A 276 -0.57 6.87 21.82
CA VAL A 276 -1.27 7.85 22.64
C VAL A 276 -2.15 8.73 21.76
N SER A 277 -3.33 9.15 22.23
CA SER A 277 -4.30 9.95 21.47
C SER A 277 -4.67 11.27 22.17
N PRO A 278 -5.20 12.26 21.44
CA PRO A 278 -5.67 13.51 22.03
C PRO A 278 -6.86 13.35 22.99
N ASP A 279 -7.54 12.20 22.98
CA ASP A 279 -8.75 11.96 23.78
C ASP A 279 -8.47 11.70 25.26
N TYR A 280 -7.19 11.58 25.63
CA TYR A 280 -6.75 11.23 26.97
C TYR A 280 -5.62 12.15 27.48
N LEU A 281 -5.67 12.46 28.78
CA LEU A 281 -4.54 13.02 29.52
C LEU A 281 -3.62 11.89 29.98
N TYR A 282 -2.33 12.00 29.69
CA TYR A 282 -1.33 11.01 30.09
C TYR A 282 -0.48 11.55 31.25
N ILE A 283 -0.27 10.74 32.28
CA ILE A 283 0.41 11.14 33.51
C ILE A 283 1.53 10.16 33.83
N ALA A 284 2.78 10.63 33.78
CA ALA A 284 3.95 9.85 34.10
C ALA A 284 4.36 10.03 35.57
N ASP A 285 4.69 8.94 36.26
CA ASP A 285 5.26 8.85 37.61
C ASP A 285 6.70 8.37 37.50
N VAL A 286 7.64 9.12 38.06
CA VAL A 286 9.04 8.74 38.17
C VAL A 286 9.42 8.78 39.64
N SER A 287 9.79 7.64 40.23
CA SER A 287 10.11 7.53 41.66
C SER A 287 11.34 6.66 41.91
N ALA A 288 12.25 7.11 42.78
CA ALA A 288 13.52 6.41 43.02
C ALA A 288 13.45 5.45 44.22
N ARG A 289 14.13 4.31 44.11
CA ARG A 289 14.25 3.29 45.17
C ARG A 289 15.70 2.90 45.45
N SER A 290 15.99 2.55 46.70
CA SER A 290 17.24 1.89 47.07
C SER A 290 17.27 0.43 46.61
N SER A 291 18.43 -0.21 46.70
CA SER A 291 18.58 -1.65 46.43
C SER A 291 17.71 -2.54 47.33
N GLY A 292 17.33 -2.04 48.52
CA GLY A 292 16.39 -2.70 49.44
C GLY A 292 14.91 -2.38 49.16
N GLY A 293 14.59 -1.65 48.08
CA GLY A 293 13.22 -1.33 47.67
C GLY A 293 12.58 -0.15 48.40
N ALA A 294 13.27 0.52 49.32
CA ALA A 294 12.77 1.70 50.01
C ALA A 294 12.80 2.94 49.09
N LEU A 295 11.79 3.83 49.19
CA LEU A 295 11.79 5.10 48.45
C LEU A 295 12.96 5.98 48.89
N VAL A 296 13.68 6.57 47.93
CA VAL A 296 14.81 7.47 48.18
C VAL A 296 14.68 8.75 47.38
N ALA A 297 15.43 9.78 47.77
CA ALA A 297 15.24 11.11 47.22
C ALA A 297 15.70 11.23 45.75
N VAL A 298 14.93 12.01 44.97
CA VAL A 298 15.21 12.37 43.57
C VAL A 298 14.91 13.85 43.37
N GLY A 299 15.86 14.57 42.79
CA GLY A 299 15.72 15.95 42.36
C GLY A 299 15.26 16.05 40.90
N ILE A 300 14.52 17.11 40.59
CA ILE A 300 14.02 17.41 39.23
C ILE A 300 14.23 18.89 38.87
N GLY A 301 14.44 19.17 37.59
CA GLY A 301 14.47 20.50 37.02
C GLY A 301 13.08 21.13 37.02
N SER A 302 13.02 22.42 37.33
CA SER A 302 11.77 23.19 37.40
C SER A 302 11.83 24.50 36.62
N ALA A 303 10.65 25.00 36.30
CA ALA A 303 10.45 26.26 35.61
C ALA A 303 9.24 27.00 36.18
N ASN A 304 9.16 28.31 35.94
CA ASN A 304 8.04 29.12 36.44
C ASN A 304 6.75 28.81 35.68
N ALA A 305 5.69 28.39 36.38
CA ALA A 305 4.33 28.23 35.89
C ALA A 305 3.85 29.51 35.19
N LEU A 306 3.12 29.37 34.08
CA LEU A 306 2.45 30.47 33.42
C LEU A 306 1.18 30.83 34.20
N ALA A 307 0.77 32.10 34.09
CA ALA A 307 -0.47 32.56 34.69
C ALA A 307 -1.63 31.73 34.12
N GLY A 308 -2.40 31.07 35.00
CA GLY A 308 -3.53 30.22 34.62
C GLY A 308 -3.22 28.73 34.43
N ASP A 309 -1.96 28.28 34.57
CA ASP A 309 -1.63 26.84 34.45
C ASP A 309 -2.41 26.02 35.48
N PRO A 310 -3.24 25.04 35.07
CA PRO A 310 -3.92 24.13 35.99
C PRO A 310 -2.93 23.17 36.67
N THR A 311 -3.30 22.56 37.79
CA THR A 311 -2.40 21.71 38.59
C THR A 311 -1.81 20.55 37.80
N TRP A 312 -2.61 19.94 36.91
CA TRP A 312 -2.11 18.87 36.04
C TRP A 312 -1.01 19.34 35.08
N MET A 313 -1.02 20.62 34.72
CA MET A 313 0.07 21.19 33.95
C MET A 313 1.32 21.45 34.81
N ARG A 314 1.18 21.68 36.12
CA ARG A 314 2.32 21.96 37.01
C ARG A 314 3.04 20.70 37.46
N GLY A 315 2.27 19.65 37.73
CA GLY A 315 2.73 18.35 38.21
C GLY A 315 2.51 18.13 39.72
N TRP A 316 2.96 16.99 40.20
CA TRP A 316 2.88 16.54 41.59
C TRP A 316 4.22 15.98 42.05
N TYR A 317 4.38 15.78 43.35
CA TYR A 317 5.54 15.13 43.97
C TYR A 317 5.12 14.00 44.91
N ARG A 318 6.02 13.06 45.13
CA ARG A 318 5.90 11.98 46.13
C ARG A 318 6.83 12.27 47.30
N ASN A 319 6.31 12.19 48.52
CA ASN A 319 7.11 12.33 49.75
C ASN A 319 7.61 10.97 50.26
N ALA A 320 8.51 10.96 51.25
CA ALA A 320 9.07 9.72 51.82
C ALA A 320 8.05 8.79 52.49
N ALA A 321 6.88 9.32 52.90
CA ALA A 321 5.75 8.54 53.43
C ALA A 321 4.84 7.98 52.32
N ASN A 322 5.29 8.04 51.05
CA ASN A 322 4.54 7.64 49.86
C ASN A 322 3.26 8.48 49.59
N GLY A 323 3.11 9.63 50.25
CA GLY A 323 2.04 10.59 49.99
C GLY A 323 2.30 11.41 48.72
N ILE A 324 1.24 11.68 47.94
CA ILE A 324 1.30 12.49 46.72
C ILE A 324 0.79 13.91 47.02
N GLY A 325 1.61 14.92 46.75
CA GLY A 325 1.29 16.33 46.92
C GLY A 325 1.26 17.08 45.58
N ALA A 326 0.31 18.01 45.41
CA ALA A 326 0.26 18.89 44.25
C ALA A 326 1.33 19.99 44.32
N ILE A 327 1.90 20.36 43.18
CA ILE A 327 2.78 21.53 43.09
C ILE A 327 1.91 22.79 43.09
N THR A 328 1.96 23.52 44.21
CA THR A 328 1.26 24.81 44.40
C THR A 328 2.24 25.98 44.25
N GLY A 329 1.74 27.17 43.88
CA GLY A 329 2.58 28.37 43.68
C GLY A 329 3.09 28.58 42.25
N THR A 330 4.24 29.24 42.06
CA THR A 330 4.75 29.63 40.74
C THR A 330 5.63 28.56 40.06
N GLY A 331 5.78 27.37 40.61
CA GLY A 331 6.63 26.32 40.06
C GLY A 331 5.90 25.29 39.19
N ALA A 332 6.60 24.70 38.22
CA ALA A 332 6.17 23.55 37.43
C ALA A 332 7.38 22.68 37.03
N ILE A 333 7.15 21.39 36.79
CA ILE A 333 8.18 20.45 36.32
C ILE A 333 8.55 20.75 34.85
N SER A 334 9.85 20.71 34.53
CA SER A 334 10.36 20.82 33.15
C SER A 334 10.67 19.43 32.58
N PHE A 335 10.09 19.11 31.42
CA PHE A 335 10.25 17.83 30.72
C PHE A 335 10.00 17.97 29.20
N ARG A 336 10.39 16.93 28.46
CA ARG A 336 10.25 16.78 27.01
C ARG A 336 9.65 15.41 26.70
N VAL A 337 8.66 15.36 25.82
CA VAL A 337 8.05 14.10 25.35
C VAL A 337 8.52 13.81 23.93
N TYR A 338 9.03 12.60 23.71
CA TYR A 338 9.51 12.14 22.42
C TYR A 338 8.65 11.00 21.89
N LYS A 339 8.47 10.95 20.58
CA LYS A 339 7.86 9.81 19.90
C LYS A 339 8.80 8.60 19.82
N ALA A 340 8.24 7.41 19.73
CA ALA A 340 8.98 6.19 19.48
C ALA A 340 9.44 6.17 18.02
N SER A 341 10.72 5.87 17.82
CA SER A 341 11.23 5.43 16.52
C SER A 341 10.60 4.07 16.18
N ALA A 342 10.32 3.81 14.89
CA ALA A 342 9.81 2.50 14.45
C ALA A 342 10.70 1.35 14.99
N SER A 343 10.06 0.31 15.56
CA SER A 343 10.77 -0.83 16.16
C SER A 343 11.26 -1.81 15.08
N GLY A 344 12.27 -2.62 15.38
CA GLY A 344 12.89 -3.60 14.46
C GLY A 344 11.93 -4.52 13.68
N PRO A 345 10.80 -4.97 14.23
CA PRO A 345 9.79 -5.74 13.50
C PRO A 345 9.05 -4.92 12.41
N ASP A 346 8.80 -3.63 12.66
CA ASP A 346 8.28 -2.69 11.66
C ASP A 346 9.37 -2.37 10.60
N LYS A 347 10.64 -2.41 11.00
CA LYS A 347 11.77 -2.35 10.07
C LYS A 347 11.88 -3.60 9.20
N SER A 348 11.54 -4.81 9.67
CA SER A 348 11.59 -6.02 8.81
C SER A 348 10.53 -6.05 7.69
N ALA A 349 9.36 -5.44 7.90
CA ALA A 349 8.37 -5.23 6.84
C ALA A 349 8.78 -4.11 5.86
N ALA A 350 9.48 -3.08 6.35
CA ALA A 350 10.06 -2.00 5.53
C ALA A 350 11.38 -2.40 4.83
N VAL A 351 12.08 -3.42 5.33
CA VAL A 351 13.37 -3.94 4.82
C VAL A 351 13.19 -4.68 3.50
N VAL A 352 12.01 -5.26 3.24
CA VAL A 352 11.71 -5.88 1.94
C VAL A 352 11.37 -4.84 0.85
N TYR A 353 10.97 -3.62 1.23
CA TYR A 353 10.69 -2.53 0.28
C TYR A 353 11.81 -1.49 0.15
N SER A 354 12.66 -1.28 1.15
CA SER A 354 13.72 -0.24 1.12
C SER A 354 15.12 -0.75 0.79
N ILE A 355 15.37 -2.07 0.89
CA ILE A 355 16.66 -2.66 0.47
C ILE A 355 16.73 -2.83 -1.05
N ALA A 356 15.60 -2.86 -1.74
CA ALA A 356 15.57 -3.04 -3.18
C ALA A 356 15.96 -1.77 -3.97
N GLU A 357 15.99 -0.57 -3.38
CA GLU A 357 16.17 0.64 -4.20
C GLU A 357 17.32 1.62 -3.87
N ASP A 358 17.83 1.84 -2.65
CA ASP A 358 18.70 3.05 -2.51
C ASP A 358 19.90 3.08 -1.54
N ARG A 359 20.20 2.05 -0.73
CA ARG A 359 21.13 2.24 0.42
C ARG A 359 22.60 1.85 0.25
N THR A 360 23.11 1.57 -0.95
CA THR A 360 24.55 1.25 -1.11
C THR A 360 25.41 2.28 -1.84
N LYS A 361 24.88 3.44 -2.28
CA LYS A 361 25.68 4.43 -3.02
C LYS A 361 25.28 5.89 -2.77
N SER A 362 25.47 6.41 -1.55
CA SER A 362 25.44 7.86 -1.32
C SER A 362 26.82 8.47 -1.61
N VAL A 363 26.86 9.46 -2.50
CA VAL A 363 28.02 10.36 -2.70
C VAL A 363 27.49 11.79 -2.68
N GLN A 364 28.23 12.72 -2.05
CA GLN A 364 27.88 14.14 -1.97
C GLN A 364 27.85 14.79 -3.37
N ILE A 365 26.70 15.31 -3.81
CA ILE A 365 26.57 16.00 -5.11
C ILE A 365 25.96 17.38 -4.87
N ALA A 366 26.81 18.40 -5.01
CA ALA A 366 26.53 19.83 -5.06
C ALA A 366 26.15 20.55 -3.74
N ALA A 367 26.88 21.63 -3.49
CA ALA A 367 26.64 22.59 -2.42
C ALA A 367 26.11 23.90 -2.98
N VAL A 368 25.24 24.59 -2.23
CA VAL A 368 24.95 26.01 -2.49
C VAL A 368 26.03 26.82 -1.79
N GLU A 369 26.90 27.46 -2.58
CA GLU A 369 28.06 28.21 -2.09
C GLU A 369 27.76 29.72 -2.07
N ARG A 370 27.86 30.35 -0.89
CA ARG A 370 28.10 31.79 -0.80
C ARG A 370 29.59 31.98 -0.57
N VAL A 371 30.27 32.46 -1.60
CA VAL A 371 31.74 32.55 -1.70
C VAL A 371 32.35 33.18 -0.44
N PHE A 372 33.23 32.43 0.23
CA PHE A 372 34.01 32.92 1.36
C PHE A 372 34.85 34.13 0.95
N SER A 373 34.63 35.30 1.57
CA SER A 373 35.60 36.38 1.50
C SER A 373 36.70 36.13 2.55
N GLY A 374 37.93 36.56 2.29
CA GLY A 374 39.04 36.35 3.23
C GLY A 374 38.95 37.16 4.54
N SER A 375 37.85 37.87 4.77
CA SER A 375 37.64 38.74 5.93
C SER A 375 36.87 38.04 7.05
N VAL A 376 37.09 38.46 8.29
CA VAL A 376 36.69 37.69 9.49
C VAL A 376 36.12 38.62 10.55
N TRP A 377 35.07 38.19 11.24
CA TRP A 377 34.66 38.75 12.52
C TRP A 377 35.35 37.93 13.60
N SER A 378 36.25 38.57 14.36
CA SER A 378 37.11 37.87 15.32
C SER A 378 36.33 37.51 16.57
N ALA A 379 36.66 36.38 17.20
CA ALA A 379 36.10 36.06 18.51
C ALA A 379 36.49 37.11 19.60
N THR A 380 37.55 37.89 19.37
CA THR A 380 37.94 39.01 20.24
C THR A 380 36.95 40.18 20.21
N ASP A 381 36.07 40.24 19.21
CA ASP A 381 35.00 41.25 19.10
C ASP A 381 33.79 40.93 20.00
N ALA A 382 33.88 39.86 20.81
CA ALA A 382 32.91 39.42 21.81
C ALA A 382 31.51 39.13 21.23
N PHE A 383 31.45 38.46 20.08
CA PHE A 383 30.20 37.90 19.58
C PHE A 383 29.89 36.57 20.29
N TYR A 384 28.62 36.32 20.59
CA TYR A 384 28.18 35.09 21.29
C TYR A 384 27.28 34.20 20.43
N GLY A 385 26.82 34.72 19.31
CA GLY A 385 25.97 34.03 18.36
C GLY A 385 25.81 34.83 17.08
N PHE A 386 25.58 34.13 15.98
CA PHE A 386 25.24 34.72 14.69
C PHE A 386 24.19 33.87 13.98
N GLN A 387 23.50 34.47 13.03
CA GLN A 387 22.53 33.76 12.21
C GLN A 387 22.42 34.34 10.80
N SER A 388 22.10 33.52 9.82
CA SER A 388 21.75 33.96 8.47
C SER A 388 20.69 33.01 7.89
N GLY A 389 19.85 33.55 7.02
CA GLY A 389 18.74 32.83 6.44
C GLY A 389 18.98 32.35 5.02
N TRP A 390 18.34 31.25 4.69
CA TRP A 390 18.31 30.65 3.36
C TRP A 390 16.89 30.20 3.02
N ARG A 391 16.50 30.33 1.75
CA ARG A 391 15.26 29.77 1.22
C ARG A 391 15.62 28.81 0.09
N PRO A 392 15.25 27.52 0.17
CA PRO A 392 15.48 26.59 -0.91
C PRO A 392 14.57 26.90 -2.12
N GLU A 393 15.04 26.60 -3.33
CA GLU A 393 14.24 26.71 -4.56
C GLU A 393 13.30 25.51 -4.76
N GLY A 394 13.56 24.40 -4.07
CA GLY A 394 12.78 23.17 -4.06
C GLY A 394 13.11 22.32 -2.83
N TYR A 395 12.34 21.26 -2.57
CA TYR A 395 12.58 20.39 -1.40
C TYR A 395 14.04 19.91 -1.38
N THR A 396 14.75 20.19 -0.28
CA THR A 396 16.19 19.94 -0.15
C THR A 396 16.45 19.10 1.09
N ASP A 397 17.05 17.93 0.92
CA ASP A 397 17.58 17.12 2.01
C ASP A 397 18.98 17.61 2.39
N VAL A 398 19.17 17.98 3.65
CA VAL A 398 20.38 18.64 4.16
C VAL A 398 21.24 17.63 4.91
N SER A 399 22.43 17.36 4.38
CA SER A 399 23.39 16.44 5.00
C SER A 399 24.32 17.14 6.00
N ALA A 400 24.69 18.39 5.74
CA ALA A 400 25.54 19.17 6.62
C ALA A 400 25.37 20.67 6.39
N VAL A 401 25.65 21.43 7.44
CA VAL A 401 25.84 22.89 7.37
C VAL A 401 27.31 23.18 7.63
N ARG A 402 27.93 23.97 6.76
CA ARG A 402 29.32 24.39 6.90
C ARG A 402 29.42 25.89 7.07
N VAL A 403 30.22 26.32 8.04
CA VAL A 403 30.52 27.73 8.31
C VAL A 403 31.98 27.86 8.67
N ARG A 404 32.60 29.01 8.40
CA ARG A 404 33.92 29.31 8.99
C ARG A 404 33.74 29.88 10.39
N LEU A 405 34.25 29.19 11.40
CA LEU A 405 34.07 29.52 12.81
C LEU A 405 35.41 29.58 13.56
N GLU A 406 35.51 30.51 14.50
CA GLU A 406 36.57 30.59 15.50
C GLU A 406 35.93 30.45 16.88
N VAL A 407 36.46 29.56 17.72
CA VAL A 407 35.99 29.39 19.10
C VAL A 407 37.20 29.35 20.04
N PRO A 408 37.56 30.44 20.73
CA PRO A 408 38.79 30.52 21.52
C PRO A 408 38.79 29.59 22.74
N ALA A 409 37.63 29.33 23.34
CA ALA A 409 37.51 28.47 24.50
C ALA A 409 37.75 26.99 24.12
N ALA A 410 38.73 26.36 24.76
CA ALA A 410 39.17 24.99 24.42
C ALA A 410 38.09 23.93 24.62
N ASN A 411 37.26 24.07 25.66
CA ASN A 411 36.25 23.07 26.06
C ASN A 411 34.81 23.54 25.78
N ALA A 412 34.62 24.49 24.87
CA ALA A 412 33.29 24.99 24.53
C ALA A 412 32.49 23.97 23.71
N LYS A 413 31.17 23.93 23.92
CA LYS A 413 30.23 23.23 23.02
C LYS A 413 29.73 24.22 21.99
N VAL A 414 29.64 23.81 20.73
CA VAL A 414 29.16 24.67 19.64
C VAL A 414 27.76 24.23 19.26
N GLY A 415 26.78 25.12 19.34
CA GLY A 415 25.41 24.84 18.94
C GLY A 415 25.15 25.23 17.50
N LEU A 416 24.50 24.34 16.75
CA LEU A 416 23.79 24.67 15.51
C LEU A 416 22.30 24.58 15.79
N ARG A 417 21.56 25.65 15.48
CA ARG A 417 20.12 25.69 15.54
C ARG A 417 19.56 26.18 14.21
N ILE A 418 18.52 25.53 13.70
CA ILE A 418 17.86 25.91 12.45
C ILE A 418 16.40 26.19 12.74
N TYR A 419 15.95 27.39 12.39
CA TYR A 419 14.56 27.81 12.45
C TYR A 419 13.89 27.64 11.09
N ARG A 420 12.58 27.43 11.05
CA ARG A 420 11.73 27.67 9.88
C ARG A 420 10.75 28.81 10.16
N ARG A 421 10.47 29.62 9.14
CA ARG A 421 9.52 30.74 9.20
C ARG A 421 8.62 30.72 7.97
N SER A 422 7.31 30.85 8.19
CA SER A 422 6.25 30.81 7.15
C SER A 422 5.94 32.16 6.50
N VAL A 423 6.44 33.28 7.04
CA VAL A 423 6.13 34.64 6.59
C VAL A 423 7.41 35.42 6.30
N LEU A 424 7.46 36.11 5.15
CA LEU A 424 8.56 37.01 4.78
C LEU A 424 8.55 38.28 5.63
N THR A 425 9.26 38.29 6.76
CA THR A 425 9.57 39.49 7.54
C THR A 425 11.03 39.87 7.33
N ASN A 426 11.26 41.06 6.77
CA ASN A 426 12.57 41.39 6.22
C ASN A 426 13.62 41.68 7.29
N ASP A 427 13.28 42.38 8.38
CA ASP A 427 14.26 42.99 9.31
C ASP A 427 14.28 42.37 10.72
N VAL A 428 13.81 41.14 10.88
CA VAL A 428 13.69 40.49 12.20
C VAL A 428 14.45 39.18 12.27
N ALA A 429 15.28 39.05 13.31
CA ALA A 429 16.06 37.86 13.67
C ALA A 429 15.20 36.59 13.79
N PHE A 430 15.73 35.43 13.44
CA PHE A 430 15.06 34.14 13.68
C PHE A 430 15.05 33.81 15.19
N GLY A 431 14.00 33.13 15.63
CA GLY A 431 13.73 32.83 17.04
C GLY A 431 13.11 33.99 17.84
N THR A 432 12.73 35.10 17.19
CA THR A 432 12.18 36.30 17.88
C THR A 432 10.74 36.63 17.49
N VAL A 433 10.19 35.94 16.48
CA VAL A 433 8.80 36.13 16.02
C VAL A 433 7.95 34.94 16.45
N ALA A 434 6.70 35.20 16.87
CA ALA A 434 5.72 34.14 17.08
C ALA A 434 5.45 33.42 15.74
N GLY A 435 5.85 32.15 15.63
CA GLY A 435 5.82 31.37 14.39
C GLY A 435 7.19 30.98 13.83
N ASP A 436 8.29 31.35 14.50
CA ASP A 436 9.59 30.72 14.28
C ASP A 436 9.65 29.37 14.99
N ASP A 437 9.66 28.27 14.23
CA ASP A 437 9.79 26.93 14.79
C ASP A 437 11.24 26.46 14.68
N VAL A 438 11.79 25.87 15.74
CA VAL A 438 13.10 25.19 15.68
C VAL A 438 12.89 23.84 15.00
N CYS A 439 13.50 23.66 13.83
CA CYS A 439 13.45 22.42 13.06
C CYS A 439 14.69 21.53 13.23
N PHE A 440 15.78 22.09 13.77
CA PHE A 440 16.98 21.34 14.14
C PHE A 440 17.72 22.07 15.25
N GLU A 441 18.19 21.36 16.27
CA GLU A 441 19.09 21.90 17.28
C GLU A 441 20.03 20.82 17.81
N ARG A 442 21.35 21.04 17.70
CA ARG A 442 22.34 20.14 18.26
C ARG A 442 23.55 20.91 18.78
N LEU A 443 24.07 20.44 19.92
CA LEU A 443 25.37 20.83 20.44
C LEU A 443 26.43 19.84 19.97
N TYR A 444 27.56 20.37 19.52
CA TYR A 444 28.69 19.61 19.01
C TYR A 444 29.93 19.88 19.85
N GLU A 445 30.79 18.87 19.95
CA GLU A 445 32.16 19.09 20.40
C GLU A 445 32.93 19.86 19.32
N LYS A 446 33.87 20.73 19.72
CA LYS A 446 34.76 21.39 18.75
C LYS A 446 35.49 20.39 17.85
N SER A 447 35.94 19.27 18.41
CA SER A 447 36.61 18.21 17.66
C SER A 447 35.70 17.47 16.67
N GLU A 448 34.40 17.40 16.96
CA GLU A 448 33.42 16.69 16.15
C GLU A 448 33.14 17.42 14.83
N ILE A 449 33.16 18.75 14.87
CA ILE A 449 32.91 19.61 13.69
C ILE A 449 34.21 20.06 13.01
N GLY A 450 35.35 19.46 13.37
CA GLY A 450 36.65 19.73 12.75
C GLY A 450 37.26 21.08 13.12
N LEU A 451 36.85 21.70 14.23
CA LEU A 451 37.33 23.02 14.64
C LEU A 451 38.58 23.00 15.51
N SER A 452 39.45 23.98 15.29
CA SER A 452 40.64 24.28 16.10
C SER A 452 40.43 25.52 16.99
N THR A 453 41.50 26.08 17.57
CA THR A 453 41.45 27.39 18.27
C THR A 453 41.50 28.59 17.33
N ALA A 454 41.90 28.40 16.06
CA ALA A 454 41.89 29.43 15.03
C ALA A 454 40.68 29.27 14.10
N LEU A 455 40.36 30.32 13.34
CA LEU A 455 39.28 30.31 12.35
C LEU A 455 39.47 29.17 11.34
N ALA A 456 38.51 28.25 11.29
CA ALA A 456 38.52 27.10 10.40
C ALA A 456 37.08 26.80 9.91
N GLU A 457 36.95 26.00 8.85
CA GLU A 457 35.63 25.51 8.43
C GLU A 457 35.12 24.47 9.44
N ALA A 458 34.02 24.80 10.11
CA ALA A 458 33.23 23.88 10.91
C ALA A 458 32.23 23.14 10.02
N THR A 459 32.20 21.81 10.12
CA THR A 459 31.17 20.99 9.45
C THR A 459 30.21 20.43 10.48
N PHE A 460 29.00 20.96 10.51
CA PHE A 460 27.92 20.46 11.35
C PHE A 460 27.15 19.38 10.59
N ALA A 461 27.31 18.12 11.01
CA ALA A 461 26.57 17.00 10.44
C ALA A 461 25.10 17.07 10.86
N VAL A 462 24.20 17.23 9.90
CA VAL A 462 22.76 17.21 10.14
C VAL A 462 22.33 15.76 9.96
N ASP A 463 22.61 14.95 10.98
CA ASP A 463 22.39 13.48 10.98
C ASP A 463 20.89 13.09 11.03
N GLU A 464 20.00 14.08 11.07
CA GLU A 464 18.55 13.94 11.00
C GLU A 464 18.11 14.36 9.59
N ASN A 465 17.21 13.61 8.94
CA ASN A 465 16.70 13.87 7.58
C ASN A 465 15.96 15.23 7.48
N LEU A 466 16.68 16.35 7.60
CA LEU A 466 16.13 17.70 7.61
C LEU A 466 15.81 18.11 6.18
N ILE A 467 14.54 17.93 5.82
CA ILE A 467 14.02 18.36 4.52
C ILE A 467 13.56 19.81 4.62
N MET A 468 14.26 20.69 3.92
CA MET A 468 13.90 22.10 3.78
C MET A 468 12.95 22.29 2.58
N SER A 469 11.75 22.83 2.79
CA SER A 469 10.74 23.11 1.77
C SER A 469 10.88 24.53 1.20
N PRO A 470 10.61 24.76 -0.10
CA PRO A 470 10.61 26.11 -0.70
C PRO A 470 9.53 27.05 -0.13
N ASP A 471 8.57 26.51 0.64
CA ASP A 471 7.48 27.28 1.25
C ASP A 471 7.93 28.08 2.48
N TYR A 472 9.13 27.79 3.03
CA TYR A 472 9.65 28.40 4.25
C TYR A 472 11.00 29.08 4.03
N ILE A 473 11.32 30.02 4.92
CA ILE A 473 12.66 30.57 5.08
C ILE A 473 13.29 29.90 6.29
N TYR A 474 14.54 29.46 6.14
CA TYR A 474 15.28 28.77 7.18
C TYR A 474 16.34 29.68 7.77
N GLY A 475 16.31 29.88 9.09
CA GLY A 475 17.29 30.67 9.82
C GLY A 475 18.34 29.78 10.46
N ILE A 476 19.59 29.90 10.07
CA ILE A 476 20.69 29.07 10.57
C ILE A 476 21.43 29.88 11.63
N GLU A 477 21.28 29.51 12.89
CA GLU A 477 21.93 30.08 14.07
C GLU A 477 23.10 29.20 14.53
N VAL A 478 24.24 29.84 14.83
CA VAL A 478 25.38 29.18 15.49
C VAL A 478 25.77 29.98 16.72
N PHE A 479 26.03 29.27 17.82
CA PHE A 479 26.46 29.83 19.10
C PHE A 479 27.47 28.92 19.80
N ALA A 480 28.17 29.40 20.84
CA ALA A 480 28.99 28.53 21.68
C ALA A 480 28.66 28.69 23.17
N LEU A 481 28.77 27.58 23.90
CA LEU A 481 28.56 27.48 25.34
C LEU A 481 29.85 27.07 26.04
N THR A 482 29.97 27.44 27.31
CA THR A 482 30.99 26.92 28.22
C THR A 482 30.85 25.40 28.41
N ALA A 483 31.90 24.76 28.93
CA ALA A 483 31.96 23.29 29.06
C ALA A 483 30.84 22.69 29.94
N ASP A 484 30.34 23.47 30.91
CA ASP A 484 29.22 23.13 31.79
C ASP A 484 27.85 23.38 31.14
N MET A 485 27.82 23.92 29.91
CA MET A 485 26.62 24.28 29.16
C MET A 485 25.75 25.36 29.83
N VAL A 486 26.30 26.11 30.78
CA VAL A 486 25.56 27.09 31.58
C VAL A 486 25.57 28.48 30.93
N ALA A 487 26.71 28.92 30.38
CA ALA A 487 26.92 30.28 29.88
C ALA A 487 27.37 30.29 28.40
N TYR A 488 27.03 31.35 27.67
CA TYR A 488 27.55 31.55 26.32
C TYR A 488 28.98 32.06 26.35
N THR A 489 29.79 31.64 25.37
CA THR A 489 31.18 32.07 25.21
C THR A 489 31.42 32.68 23.83
N ALA A 490 32.54 33.40 23.68
CA ALA A 490 32.82 34.16 22.48
C ALA A 490 33.09 33.25 21.27
N ILE A 491 32.59 33.68 20.10
CA ILE A 491 32.79 33.04 18.80
C ILE A 491 33.16 34.09 17.74
N GLY A 492 33.92 33.67 16.73
CA GLY A 492 34.19 34.44 15.52
C GLY A 492 33.64 33.73 14.30
N ALA A 493 33.40 34.46 13.20
CA ALA A 493 32.80 33.93 11.99
C ALA A 493 33.45 34.49 10.71
N GLY A 494 33.50 33.68 9.66
CA GLY A 494 33.94 34.12 8.33
C GLY A 494 32.90 35.00 7.63
N GLN A 495 33.37 36.01 6.92
CA GLN A 495 32.53 36.91 6.13
C GLN A 495 32.40 36.42 4.68
N SER A 496 31.35 36.87 4.00
CA SER A 496 31.16 36.78 2.55
C SER A 496 30.73 38.14 2.01
N ALA A 497 31.14 38.46 0.78
CA ALA A 497 30.74 39.69 0.10
C ALA A 497 29.40 39.45 -0.61
N LEU A 498 28.34 40.19 -0.24
CA LEU A 498 27.09 40.23 -1.00
C LEU A 498 26.80 41.66 -1.51
N PRO A 499 26.09 41.79 -2.64
CA PRO A 499 25.61 43.07 -3.14
C PRO A 499 24.68 43.76 -2.12
N VAL A 500 24.69 45.09 -2.09
CA VAL A 500 23.98 45.95 -1.11
C VAL A 500 22.44 45.78 -1.11
N PHE A 501 21.89 44.93 -1.98
CA PHE A 501 20.45 44.80 -2.28
C PHE A 501 19.76 43.56 -1.70
N ASP A 502 20.46 42.65 -1.01
CA ASP A 502 19.86 41.45 -0.42
C ASP A 502 19.05 41.72 0.87
N PHE A 503 18.04 40.89 1.11
CA PHE A 503 17.15 41.03 2.28
C PHE A 503 17.93 40.87 3.60
N GLN A 504 17.51 41.56 4.67
CA GLN A 504 18.23 41.52 5.94
C GLN A 504 18.32 40.11 6.56
N TRP A 505 17.30 39.27 6.39
CA TRP A 505 17.36 37.87 6.80
C TRP A 505 18.43 37.05 6.04
N GLN A 506 18.76 37.41 4.79
CA GLN A 506 19.85 36.78 4.03
C GLN A 506 21.22 37.32 4.45
N LYS A 507 21.31 38.62 4.76
CA LYS A 507 22.55 39.25 5.23
C LYS A 507 22.96 38.70 6.60
N GLY A 508 21.99 38.51 7.49
CA GLY A 508 22.15 37.87 8.78
C GLY A 508 22.21 38.84 9.97
N PHE A 509 22.26 38.27 11.16
CA PHE A 509 22.25 38.97 12.43
C PHE A 509 23.35 38.43 13.35
N TYR A 510 23.80 39.24 14.30
CA TYR A 510 24.77 38.84 15.33
C TYR A 510 24.32 39.30 16.71
N THR A 511 24.91 38.73 17.75
CA THR A 511 24.72 39.22 19.11
C THR A 511 26.05 39.37 19.86
N ARG A 512 26.17 40.45 20.64
CA ARG A 512 27.23 40.66 21.63
C ARG A 512 26.72 40.49 23.06
N ASN A 513 25.49 40.00 23.20
CA ASN A 513 24.86 39.75 24.47
C ASN A 513 25.15 38.31 24.91
N ASN A 514 25.80 38.15 26.07
CA ASN A 514 26.19 36.87 26.64
C ASN A 514 25.02 35.99 27.14
N ALA A 515 23.78 36.43 26.92
CA ALA A 515 22.56 35.65 27.14
C ALA A 515 21.75 35.37 25.85
N ILE A 516 22.20 35.84 24.68
CA ILE A 516 21.51 35.75 23.37
C ILE A 516 20.02 36.14 23.49
N THR A 517 19.73 37.31 24.09
CA THR A 517 18.35 37.82 24.21
C THR A 517 18.02 38.91 23.20
N SER A 518 19.00 39.38 22.42
CA SER A 518 18.84 40.43 21.42
C SER A 518 19.81 40.26 20.26
N TRP A 519 19.40 40.73 19.08
CA TRP A 519 20.12 40.57 17.81
C TRP A 519 20.34 41.93 17.14
N SER A 520 21.49 42.08 16.47
CA SER A 520 21.88 43.27 15.69
C SER A 520 22.04 42.91 14.22
N ASN A 521 21.67 43.83 13.34
CA ASN A 521 21.74 43.64 11.89
C ASN A 521 23.18 43.72 11.38
N THR A 522 23.52 42.87 10.43
CA THR A 522 24.73 43.05 9.60
C THR A 522 24.48 44.14 8.54
N SER A 523 25.44 45.03 8.31
CA SER A 523 25.27 46.21 7.44
C SER A 523 25.68 45.94 5.99
N SER A 524 26.98 45.75 5.71
CA SER A 524 27.55 45.62 4.35
C SER A 524 28.24 44.27 4.08
N GLN A 525 28.21 43.35 5.06
CA GLN A 525 28.87 42.05 5.01
C GLN A 525 27.89 40.98 5.48
N THR A 526 27.91 39.81 4.86
CA THR A 526 27.11 38.67 5.29
C THR A 526 27.99 37.57 5.87
N MET A 527 27.40 36.63 6.57
CA MET A 527 28.08 35.41 6.96
C MET A 527 28.21 34.45 5.76
N ALA A 528 29.35 33.76 5.68
CA ALA A 528 29.55 32.65 4.76
C ALA A 528 28.98 31.34 5.34
N ILE A 529 27.80 30.92 4.86
CA ILE A 529 27.25 29.58 5.10
C ILE A 529 27.25 28.80 3.80
N ARG A 530 27.59 27.51 3.90
CA ARG A 530 27.38 26.51 2.87
C ARG A 530 26.44 25.42 3.41
N ILE A 531 25.47 25.01 2.59
CA ILE A 531 24.56 23.90 2.91
C ILE A 531 24.90 22.77 1.94
N ASP A 532 25.32 21.63 2.49
CA ASP A 532 25.59 20.42 1.73
C ASP A 532 24.29 19.62 1.59
N LYS A 533 23.89 19.37 0.34
CA LYS A 533 22.68 18.61 0.03
C LYS A 533 22.99 17.13 -0.09
N VAL A 534 22.04 16.28 0.27
CA VAL A 534 22.08 14.87 -0.15
C VAL A 534 21.78 14.85 -1.65
N GLY A 535 22.83 14.60 -2.42
CA GLY A 535 22.71 14.36 -3.84
C GLY A 535 22.43 12.89 -4.09
N TYR A 536 21.31 12.59 -4.70
CA TYR A 536 21.15 11.30 -5.37
C TYR A 536 22.01 11.38 -6.63
N LEU A 537 22.88 10.39 -6.86
CA LEU A 537 23.26 10.07 -8.24
C LEU A 537 21.94 9.73 -8.90
N GLY A 538 21.31 10.71 -9.56
CA GLY A 538 20.19 10.45 -10.44
C GLY A 538 20.64 9.27 -11.27
N THR A 539 19.88 8.18 -11.17
CA THR A 539 20.17 6.87 -11.74
C THR A 539 21.01 7.01 -13.01
N ALA A 540 22.33 6.91 -12.86
CA ALA A 540 23.09 6.21 -13.87
C ALA A 540 22.63 4.77 -13.66
N ASP A 541 21.59 4.41 -14.42
CA ASP A 541 21.02 3.08 -14.56
C ASP A 541 21.99 2.02 -14.05
N VAL A 542 21.78 1.54 -12.82
CA VAL A 542 22.45 0.32 -12.38
C VAL A 542 21.76 -0.78 -13.17
N SER A 543 22.44 -1.19 -14.22
CA SER A 543 22.09 -2.17 -15.24
C SER A 543 21.21 -3.33 -14.76
N ALA A 544 19.89 -3.14 -14.67
CA ALA A 544 19.01 -3.99 -15.45
C ALA A 544 19.41 -3.74 -16.90
N SER A 545 19.56 -4.76 -17.76
CA SER A 545 19.98 -4.53 -19.15
C SER A 545 19.25 -3.30 -19.68
N ILE A 546 19.95 -2.22 -19.96
CA ILE A 546 19.32 -0.93 -20.27
C ILE A 546 18.75 -1.13 -21.66
N LYS A 547 17.51 -1.63 -21.69
CA LYS A 547 16.76 -1.87 -22.89
C LYS A 547 16.49 -0.49 -23.45
N ASP A 548 16.83 -0.31 -24.71
CA ASP A 548 16.49 0.89 -25.46
C ASP A 548 15.03 1.28 -25.19
N ARG A 549 14.81 2.48 -24.68
CA ARG A 549 13.49 2.96 -24.26
C ARG A 549 13.06 4.13 -25.14
N VAL A 550 11.87 4.03 -25.69
CA VAL A 550 11.29 5.14 -26.46
C VAL A 550 10.45 6.02 -25.52
N LYS A 551 10.83 7.28 -25.39
CA LYS A 551 10.03 8.34 -24.74
C LYS A 551 9.24 9.10 -25.79
N SER A 552 7.91 9.05 -25.67
CA SER A 552 6.97 9.76 -26.52
C SER A 552 5.84 10.37 -25.69
N ALA A 553 5.28 11.48 -26.16
CA ALA A 553 4.08 12.08 -25.58
C ALA A 553 2.79 11.32 -25.96
N VAL A 554 2.83 10.48 -27.00
CA VAL A 554 1.67 9.73 -27.48
C VAL A 554 1.42 8.53 -26.57
N ARG A 555 0.27 8.55 -25.87
CA ARG A 555 -0.14 7.49 -24.92
C ARG A 555 -1.37 6.69 -25.36
N GLU A 556 -2.14 7.22 -26.30
CA GLU A 556 -3.42 6.66 -26.75
C GLU A 556 -3.35 6.30 -28.24
N ILE A 557 -4.34 5.53 -28.70
CA ILE A 557 -4.50 5.24 -30.13
C ILE A 557 -4.69 6.54 -30.92
N GLN A 558 -4.02 6.63 -32.05
CA GLN A 558 -4.20 7.72 -33.01
C GLN A 558 -4.89 7.19 -34.27
N SER A 559 -6.10 7.64 -34.55
CA SER A 559 -6.87 7.24 -35.74
C SER A 559 -6.75 8.28 -36.84
N PHE A 560 -6.40 7.83 -38.04
CA PHE A 560 -6.22 8.67 -39.22
C PHE A 560 -7.13 8.21 -40.36
N ALA A 561 -7.87 9.14 -40.96
CA ALA A 561 -8.72 8.88 -42.14
C ALA A 561 -7.92 8.92 -43.47
N THR A 562 -6.62 8.59 -43.40
CA THR A 562 -5.65 8.64 -44.50
C THR A 562 -4.61 7.55 -44.30
N PHE A 563 -3.88 7.21 -45.36
CA PHE A 563 -2.78 6.25 -45.32
C PHE A 563 -1.41 6.91 -45.18
N SER A 564 -1.33 8.24 -45.28
CA SER A 564 -0.10 8.99 -44.99
C SER A 564 -0.24 9.69 -43.64
N VAL A 565 0.61 9.31 -42.69
CA VAL A 565 0.51 9.69 -41.28
C VAL A 565 1.80 10.39 -40.84
N ALA A 566 1.68 11.46 -40.08
CA ALA A 566 2.80 12.10 -39.41
C ALA A 566 3.00 11.49 -38.02
N LEU A 567 4.17 10.89 -37.79
CA LEU A 567 4.59 10.43 -36.47
C LEU A 567 5.15 11.60 -35.67
N GLN A 568 4.62 11.81 -34.47
CA GLN A 568 5.17 12.79 -33.53
C GLN A 568 6.63 12.45 -33.19
N PRO A 569 7.48 13.46 -32.92
CA PRO A 569 8.86 13.22 -32.52
C PRO A 569 8.94 12.43 -31.21
N PHE A 570 9.99 11.62 -31.06
CA PHE A 570 10.25 10.84 -29.85
C PHE A 570 11.75 10.74 -29.57
N VAL A 571 12.09 10.35 -28.34
CA VAL A 571 13.48 10.18 -27.91
C VAL A 571 13.74 8.70 -27.65
N LEU A 572 14.77 8.16 -28.28
CA LEU A 572 15.29 6.83 -27.99
C LEU A 572 16.38 6.96 -26.92
N GLU A 573 16.10 6.50 -25.71
CA GLU A 573 17.04 6.47 -24.61
C GLU A 573 17.84 5.17 -24.64
N LYS A 574 19.15 5.32 -24.57
CA LYS A 574 20.10 4.21 -24.55
C LYS A 574 21.26 4.52 -23.59
N PRO A 575 22.00 3.50 -23.13
CA PRO A 575 23.24 3.69 -22.38
C PRO A 575 24.27 4.52 -23.12
N SER A 576 24.31 4.37 -24.44
CA SER A 576 25.21 5.09 -25.33
C SER A 576 24.85 6.58 -25.49
N GLY A 577 23.78 7.04 -24.85
CA GLY A 577 23.22 8.37 -24.99
C GLY A 577 21.88 8.36 -25.73
N SER A 578 21.04 9.33 -25.41
CA SER A 578 19.72 9.49 -26.01
C SER A 578 19.82 10.05 -27.44
N VAL A 579 19.03 9.48 -28.34
CA VAL A 579 18.91 9.89 -29.75
C VAL A 579 17.53 10.48 -29.98
N SER A 580 17.47 11.74 -30.42
CA SER A 580 16.22 12.37 -30.83
C SER A 580 15.82 11.93 -32.22
N ILE A 581 14.62 11.40 -32.36
CA ILE A 581 14.02 11.04 -33.64
C ILE A 581 13.00 12.13 -34.01
N PRO A 582 13.22 12.88 -35.11
CA PRO A 582 12.33 13.97 -35.49
C PRO A 582 10.98 13.44 -35.99
N GLU A 583 10.04 14.36 -36.21
CA GLU A 583 8.79 14.05 -36.90
C GLU A 583 9.07 13.38 -38.25
N ALA A 584 8.34 12.32 -38.55
CA ALA A 584 8.48 11.56 -39.79
C ALA A 584 7.11 11.30 -40.41
N SER A 585 7.00 11.48 -41.74
CA SER A 585 5.83 11.05 -42.48
C SER A 585 6.03 9.61 -42.93
N ILE A 586 5.05 8.75 -42.60
CA ILE A 586 5.02 7.34 -43.02
C ILE A 586 3.77 7.10 -43.86
N THR A 587 3.90 6.25 -44.89
CA THR A 587 2.79 5.90 -45.77
C THR A 587 2.54 4.40 -45.71
N PHE A 588 1.28 4.03 -45.50
CA PHE A 588 0.79 2.67 -45.55
C PHE A 588 0.18 2.38 -46.92
N ASP A 589 0.31 1.16 -47.41
CA ASP A 589 -0.45 0.74 -48.59
C ASP A 589 -1.95 0.67 -48.23
N ALA A 590 -2.83 1.05 -49.16
CA ALA A 590 -4.25 0.73 -49.02
C ALA A 590 -4.44 -0.80 -48.89
N PRO A 591 -5.47 -1.28 -48.17
CA PRO A 591 -5.76 -2.70 -48.12
C PRO A 591 -6.21 -3.24 -49.48
N ALA A 592 -5.91 -4.51 -49.74
CA ALA A 592 -6.32 -5.17 -50.96
C ALA A 592 -7.85 -5.20 -51.12
N THR A 593 -8.32 -5.10 -52.36
CA THR A 593 -9.74 -5.20 -52.70
C THR A 593 -10.02 -6.43 -53.55
N GLN A 594 -11.23 -6.97 -53.42
CA GLN A 594 -11.71 -8.11 -54.18
C GLN A 594 -13.08 -7.79 -54.78
N ALA A 595 -13.25 -8.00 -56.08
CA ALA A 595 -14.58 -8.00 -56.70
C ALA A 595 -15.34 -9.27 -56.25
N LEU A 596 -16.53 -9.07 -55.69
CA LEU A 596 -17.37 -10.12 -55.15
C LEU A 596 -18.67 -10.21 -55.95
N SER A 597 -19.08 -11.43 -56.28
CA SER A 597 -20.39 -11.71 -56.85
C SER A 597 -20.87 -13.10 -56.45
N GLY A 598 -22.17 -13.28 -56.30
CA GLY A 598 -22.73 -14.59 -55.97
C GLY A 598 -24.23 -14.55 -55.69
N SER A 599 -24.73 -15.63 -55.09
CA SER A 599 -26.10 -15.74 -54.61
C SER A 599 -26.16 -15.61 -53.10
N ILE A 600 -27.24 -15.02 -52.59
CA ILE A 600 -27.53 -14.89 -51.17
C ILE A 600 -29.05 -15.03 -50.96
N THR A 601 -29.47 -15.69 -49.89
CA THR A 601 -30.84 -15.58 -49.42
C THR A 601 -30.88 -14.54 -48.30
N LEU A 602 -31.53 -13.41 -48.54
CA LEU A 602 -31.72 -12.42 -47.50
C LEU A 602 -32.66 -12.98 -46.45
N THR A 603 -32.19 -13.03 -45.20
CA THR A 603 -32.97 -13.45 -44.04
C THR A 603 -32.96 -12.35 -42.99
N TYR A 604 -33.99 -12.34 -42.16
CA TYR A 604 -34.00 -11.50 -40.96
C TYR A 604 -33.20 -12.17 -39.86
N PHE A 605 -32.36 -11.39 -39.19
CA PHE A 605 -31.64 -11.85 -38.01
C PHE A 605 -32.03 -10.94 -36.84
N ALA A 606 -32.69 -11.48 -35.82
CA ALA A 606 -33.21 -10.66 -34.72
C ALA A 606 -32.09 -10.06 -33.85
N SER A 607 -30.93 -10.72 -33.77
CA SER A 607 -29.81 -10.26 -32.94
C SER A 607 -29.18 -8.97 -33.48
N VAL A 608 -28.80 -8.10 -32.54
CA VAL A 608 -27.99 -6.89 -32.78
C VAL A 608 -26.55 -7.20 -33.15
N ALA A 609 -26.07 -8.41 -32.85
CA ALA A 609 -24.76 -8.89 -33.23
C ALA A 609 -24.75 -9.26 -34.71
N LYS A 610 -24.35 -8.31 -35.57
CA LYS A 610 -24.31 -8.46 -37.03
C LYS A 610 -22.88 -8.77 -37.47
N ALA A 611 -22.67 -10.00 -37.94
CA ALA A 611 -21.41 -10.44 -38.54
C ALA A 611 -21.51 -10.50 -40.07
N PRO A 612 -20.39 -10.66 -40.79
CA PRO A 612 -20.43 -10.79 -42.25
C PRO A 612 -21.37 -11.90 -42.71
N SER A 613 -22.30 -11.59 -43.61
CA SER A 613 -23.28 -12.56 -44.13
C SER A 613 -22.95 -13.10 -45.52
N LEU A 614 -21.96 -12.51 -46.19
CA LEU A 614 -21.45 -13.00 -47.47
C LEU A 614 -20.45 -14.15 -47.28
N PRO A 615 -20.41 -15.16 -48.17
CA PRO A 615 -19.45 -16.27 -48.09
C PRO A 615 -17.98 -15.83 -48.10
N SER A 616 -17.67 -14.66 -48.67
CA SER A 616 -16.32 -14.11 -48.71
C SER A 616 -15.83 -13.57 -47.35
N LEU A 617 -16.69 -13.54 -46.33
CA LEU A 617 -16.43 -13.09 -44.96
C LEU A 617 -15.87 -11.67 -44.82
N HIS A 618 -15.81 -10.89 -45.90
CA HIS A 618 -15.28 -9.54 -45.87
C HIS A 618 -16.12 -8.66 -44.96
N ARG A 619 -15.45 -8.09 -43.96
CA ARG A 619 -16.07 -7.14 -43.03
C ARG A 619 -16.38 -5.80 -43.69
N TYR A 620 -15.52 -5.31 -44.57
CA TYR A 620 -15.66 -3.99 -45.18
C TYR A 620 -16.10 -4.14 -46.63
N LEU A 621 -17.25 -3.55 -46.98
CA LEU A 621 -17.86 -3.61 -48.30
C LEU A 621 -18.05 -2.22 -48.93
N SER A 622 -18.01 -2.14 -50.25
CA SER A 622 -18.48 -0.97 -51.01
C SER A 622 -19.13 -1.40 -52.33
N GLY A 623 -19.88 -0.50 -52.98
CA GLY A 623 -20.50 -0.78 -54.28
C GLY A 623 -21.45 -1.97 -54.24
N VAL A 624 -22.17 -2.15 -53.13
CA VAL A 624 -23.07 -3.29 -52.93
C VAL A 624 -24.33 -3.10 -53.77
N THR A 625 -24.63 -4.08 -54.62
CA THR A 625 -25.88 -4.19 -55.37
C THR A 625 -26.47 -5.56 -55.10
N VAL A 626 -27.77 -5.60 -54.77
CA VAL A 626 -28.51 -6.84 -54.51
C VAL A 626 -29.68 -6.90 -55.49
N THR A 627 -29.83 -8.01 -56.19
CA THR A 627 -30.86 -8.20 -57.21
C THR A 627 -31.72 -9.40 -56.84
N ARG A 628 -33.03 -9.19 -56.71
CA ARG A 628 -33.97 -10.27 -56.40
C ARG A 628 -34.09 -11.23 -57.57
N THR A 629 -33.98 -12.53 -57.31
CA THR A 629 -33.92 -13.55 -58.36
C THR A 629 -35.27 -13.77 -59.06
N SER A 630 -36.40 -13.49 -58.39
CA SER A 630 -37.74 -13.77 -58.94
C SER A 630 -38.13 -12.87 -60.11
N ASP A 631 -37.65 -11.63 -60.13
CA ASP A 631 -38.08 -10.60 -61.09
C ASP A 631 -36.94 -9.69 -61.57
N ASN A 632 -35.70 -10.00 -61.22
CA ASN A 632 -34.50 -9.21 -61.53
C ASN A 632 -34.56 -7.76 -61.02
N ALA A 633 -35.40 -7.46 -60.03
CA ALA A 633 -35.46 -6.13 -59.43
C ALA A 633 -34.18 -5.86 -58.63
N VAL A 634 -33.52 -4.72 -58.89
CA VAL A 634 -32.43 -4.22 -58.05
C VAL A 634 -33.04 -3.64 -56.78
N LEU A 635 -32.68 -4.24 -55.64
CA LEU A 635 -33.17 -3.85 -54.32
C LEU A 635 -32.38 -2.67 -53.76
N VAL A 636 -33.06 -1.84 -52.97
CA VAL A 636 -32.52 -0.61 -52.38
C VAL A 636 -32.16 -0.81 -50.90
N PRO A 637 -30.89 -0.60 -50.50
CA PRO A 637 -30.51 -0.68 -49.09
C PRO A 637 -31.22 0.37 -48.25
N GLY A 638 -31.67 -0.01 -47.05
CA GLY A 638 -32.48 0.80 -46.14
C GLY A 638 -33.99 0.76 -46.42
N THR A 639 -34.41 0.27 -47.59
CA THR A 639 -35.83 0.12 -47.96
C THR A 639 -36.22 -1.35 -48.08
N ASP A 640 -35.44 -2.14 -48.83
CA ASP A 640 -35.72 -3.56 -49.06
C ASP A 640 -34.87 -4.47 -48.17
N TYR A 641 -33.66 -4.02 -47.80
CA TYR A 641 -32.71 -4.79 -47.00
C TYR A 641 -31.82 -3.88 -46.14
N LEU A 642 -31.31 -4.42 -45.03
CA LEU A 642 -30.31 -3.78 -44.18
C LEU A 642 -28.91 -4.05 -44.74
N LEU A 643 -28.14 -2.98 -44.94
CA LEU A 643 -26.71 -3.03 -45.25
C LEU A 643 -25.90 -2.38 -44.13
N LEU A 644 -25.01 -3.16 -43.51
CA LEU A 644 -23.96 -2.64 -42.61
C LEU A 644 -22.62 -2.90 -43.28
N ALA A 645 -22.18 -1.93 -44.08
CA ALA A 645 -21.01 -2.07 -44.95
C ALA A 645 -19.68 -2.15 -44.19
N ASP A 646 -19.65 -1.75 -42.92
CA ASP A 646 -18.54 -1.84 -41.96
C ASP A 646 -18.52 -3.16 -41.17
N ARG A 647 -19.56 -3.99 -41.32
CA ARG A 647 -19.70 -5.30 -40.70
C ARG A 647 -19.92 -6.45 -41.68
N GLY A 648 -19.94 -6.15 -42.98
CA GLY A 648 -20.13 -7.14 -44.05
C GLY A 648 -21.52 -7.75 -44.06
N TYR A 649 -22.49 -7.11 -43.38
CA TYR A 649 -23.82 -7.68 -43.17
C TYR A 649 -24.81 -7.15 -44.21
N VAL A 650 -25.51 -8.09 -44.83
CA VAL A 650 -26.62 -7.90 -45.76
C VAL A 650 -27.75 -8.84 -45.33
N GLY A 651 -28.94 -8.32 -45.02
CA GLY A 651 -30.09 -9.12 -44.58
C GLY A 651 -31.40 -8.35 -44.60
N LEU A 652 -32.52 -8.98 -44.25
CA LEU A 652 -33.83 -8.31 -44.23
C LEU A 652 -33.94 -7.29 -43.08
N LEU A 653 -34.78 -6.26 -43.27
CA LEU A 653 -35.04 -5.21 -42.27
C LEU A 653 -35.95 -5.69 -41.13
N SER A 654 -36.86 -6.61 -41.41
CA SER A 654 -37.83 -7.16 -40.47
C SER A 654 -38.06 -8.64 -40.73
N GLU A 655 -38.69 -9.31 -39.77
CA GLU A 655 -39.07 -10.72 -39.88
C GLU A 655 -39.92 -10.99 -41.13
N GLY A 656 -39.68 -12.13 -41.78
CA GLY A 656 -40.32 -12.52 -43.02
C GLY A 656 -39.70 -13.75 -43.66
N SER A 657 -40.29 -14.21 -44.77
CA SER A 657 -39.73 -15.30 -45.58
C SER A 657 -38.41 -14.86 -46.24
N GLY A 658 -37.48 -15.81 -46.36
CA GLY A 658 -36.20 -15.53 -47.01
C GLY A 658 -36.37 -15.13 -48.47
N VAL A 659 -35.64 -14.11 -48.91
CA VAL A 659 -35.70 -13.60 -50.29
C VAL A 659 -34.44 -14.02 -51.06
N PRO A 660 -34.54 -14.92 -52.06
CA PRO A 660 -33.41 -15.29 -52.90
C PRO A 660 -32.98 -14.11 -53.78
N CYS A 661 -31.68 -13.80 -53.72
CA CYS A 661 -31.05 -12.72 -54.46
C CYS A 661 -29.71 -13.14 -55.06
N THR A 662 -29.24 -12.38 -56.04
CA THR A 662 -27.83 -12.28 -56.40
C THR A 662 -27.24 -10.99 -55.82
N TYR A 663 -25.92 -10.94 -55.69
CA TYR A 663 -25.23 -9.75 -55.23
C TYR A 663 -23.97 -9.48 -56.06
N THR A 664 -23.59 -8.22 -56.14
CA THR A 664 -22.24 -7.75 -56.51
C THR A 664 -21.75 -6.76 -55.47
N ALA A 665 -20.47 -6.82 -55.11
CA ALA A 665 -19.85 -5.91 -54.15
C ALA A 665 -18.34 -5.82 -54.38
N THR A 666 -17.69 -4.83 -53.76
CA THR A 666 -16.23 -4.82 -53.56
C THR A 666 -15.95 -5.11 -52.09
N GLY A 667 -15.26 -6.22 -51.83
CA GLY A 667 -14.71 -6.54 -50.51
C GLY A 667 -13.38 -5.82 -50.29
N HIS A 668 -13.20 -5.24 -49.11
CA HIS A 668 -11.94 -4.63 -48.69
C HIS A 668 -11.33 -5.47 -47.57
N SER A 669 -10.07 -5.84 -47.74
CA SER A 669 -9.30 -6.51 -46.70
C SER A 669 -8.98 -5.55 -45.56
N MET A 670 -8.46 -6.11 -44.47
CA MET A 670 -7.87 -5.41 -43.33
C MET A 670 -6.63 -6.16 -42.89
N ARG A 671 -5.71 -5.46 -42.22
CA ARG A 671 -4.47 -6.05 -41.71
C ARG A 671 -3.87 -5.25 -40.58
N TYR A 672 -2.92 -5.85 -39.88
CA TYR A 672 -2.02 -5.12 -38.99
C TYR A 672 -0.66 -4.96 -39.66
N ASP A 673 -0.22 -3.73 -39.86
CA ASP A 673 1.17 -3.40 -40.20
C ASP A 673 1.94 -3.10 -38.90
N LEU A 674 3.27 -3.22 -38.92
CA LEU A 674 4.14 -2.91 -37.78
C LEU A 674 5.07 -1.75 -38.12
N VAL A 675 4.97 -0.67 -37.34
CA VAL A 675 5.92 0.44 -37.36
C VAL A 675 6.98 0.17 -36.31
N SER A 676 8.23 0.10 -36.74
CA SER A 676 9.37 -0.23 -35.89
C SER A 676 10.51 0.77 -36.07
N LEU A 677 11.35 0.91 -35.06
CA LEU A 677 12.56 1.72 -35.08
C LEU A 677 13.76 0.80 -35.19
N ASN A 678 14.63 1.06 -36.16
CA ASN A 678 15.98 0.52 -36.14
C ASN A 678 16.81 1.36 -35.16
N PRO A 679 17.22 0.80 -34.01
CA PRO A 679 17.84 1.59 -32.97
C PRO A 679 19.25 2.06 -33.35
N ASP A 680 19.95 1.40 -34.26
CA ASP A 680 21.32 1.75 -34.65
C ASP A 680 21.38 2.90 -35.65
N THR A 681 20.39 2.99 -36.54
CA THR A 681 20.31 4.01 -37.60
C THR A 681 19.31 5.13 -37.29
N GLY A 682 18.41 4.93 -36.32
CA GLY A 682 17.28 5.81 -36.06
C GLY A 682 16.18 5.75 -37.13
N ALA A 683 16.28 4.83 -38.10
CA ALA A 683 15.32 4.73 -39.20
C ALA A 683 14.00 4.10 -38.73
N VAL A 684 12.88 4.73 -39.08
CA VAL A 684 11.54 4.15 -38.90
C VAL A 684 11.22 3.26 -40.10
N VAL A 685 10.82 2.02 -39.83
CA VAL A 685 10.54 0.98 -40.81
C VAL A 685 9.12 0.46 -40.64
N ILE A 686 8.38 0.39 -41.73
CA ILE A 686 7.05 -0.23 -41.80
C ILE A 686 7.22 -1.65 -42.34
N THR A 687 6.76 -2.64 -41.57
CA THR A 687 6.62 -4.02 -42.03
C THR A 687 5.16 -4.27 -42.33
N LYS A 688 4.84 -4.50 -43.60
CA LYS A 688 3.47 -4.78 -44.05
C LYS A 688 3.01 -6.16 -43.56
N GLY A 689 1.80 -6.23 -43.02
CA GLY A 689 1.14 -7.48 -42.66
C GLY A 689 0.43 -8.15 -43.83
N THR A 690 -0.26 -9.24 -43.54
CA THR A 690 -1.03 -9.97 -44.56
C THR A 690 -2.43 -9.36 -44.67
N ASP A 691 -2.87 -9.01 -45.89
CA ASP A 691 -4.26 -8.61 -46.15
C ASP A 691 -5.21 -9.79 -45.88
N ARG A 692 -6.21 -9.56 -45.03
CA ARG A 692 -7.22 -10.57 -44.64
C ARG A 692 -8.63 -10.01 -44.79
N ALA A 693 -9.55 -10.82 -45.31
CA ALA A 693 -10.98 -10.47 -45.34
C ALA A 693 -11.57 -10.32 -43.92
N ARG A 694 -11.03 -11.13 -43.01
CA ARG A 694 -11.46 -11.40 -41.63
C ARG A 694 -10.27 -12.04 -40.91
N ASP A 695 -10.08 -11.88 -39.60
CA ASP A 695 -8.99 -12.46 -38.76
C ASP A 695 -7.55 -11.86 -38.78
N PRO A 696 -7.36 -10.55 -39.07
CA PRO A 696 -6.03 -9.96 -39.25
C PRO A 696 -5.09 -10.12 -38.05
N GLU A 697 -5.62 -10.33 -36.84
CA GLU A 697 -4.84 -10.58 -35.64
C GLU A 697 -4.07 -11.91 -35.64
N PHE A 698 -4.39 -12.86 -36.51
CA PHE A 698 -3.60 -14.10 -36.65
C PHE A 698 -2.39 -13.93 -37.58
N TYR A 699 -2.38 -12.91 -38.44
CA TYR A 699 -1.41 -12.73 -39.52
C TYR A 699 -0.62 -11.42 -39.39
N GLN A 700 -0.22 -11.12 -38.16
CA GLN A 700 0.58 -9.94 -37.84
C GLN A 700 2.04 -10.14 -38.28
N PRO A 701 2.70 -9.11 -38.81
CA PRO A 701 4.11 -9.19 -39.18
C PRO A 701 4.99 -9.35 -37.93
N ALA A 702 6.06 -10.12 -38.06
CA ALA A 702 7.07 -10.24 -37.04
C ALA A 702 7.89 -8.94 -36.92
N LEU A 703 8.32 -8.63 -35.69
CA LEU A 703 9.27 -7.54 -35.46
C LEU A 703 10.61 -7.87 -36.15
N PRO A 704 11.12 -7.02 -37.05
CA PRO A 704 12.44 -7.24 -37.64
C PRO A 704 13.51 -7.38 -36.54
N SER A 705 14.48 -8.25 -36.77
CA SER A 705 15.51 -8.52 -35.76
C SER A 705 16.27 -7.26 -35.37
N GLY A 706 16.46 -7.05 -34.06
CA GLY A 706 17.12 -5.86 -33.52
C GLY A 706 16.31 -4.58 -33.53
N HIS A 707 15.08 -4.57 -34.08
CA HIS A 707 14.23 -3.38 -34.08
C HIS A 707 13.40 -3.25 -32.79
N ILE A 708 12.91 -2.05 -32.52
CA ILE A 708 11.98 -1.74 -31.42
C ILE A 708 10.58 -1.50 -32.02
N ALA A 709 9.55 -2.19 -31.51
CA ALA A 709 8.17 -1.95 -31.92
C ALA A 709 7.68 -0.57 -31.43
N LEU A 710 7.32 0.32 -32.36
CA LEU A 710 6.75 1.62 -32.03
C LEU A 710 5.23 1.57 -31.99
N TYR A 711 4.63 1.10 -33.09
CA TYR A 711 3.18 1.03 -33.26
C TYR A 711 2.76 -0.22 -34.00
N LYS A 712 1.60 -0.77 -33.63
CA LYS A 712 0.82 -1.60 -34.55
C LYS A 712 -0.18 -0.71 -35.27
N ALA A 713 -0.27 -0.86 -36.58
CA ALA A 713 -1.13 -0.07 -37.44
C ALA A 713 -2.28 -0.96 -37.94
N PHE A 714 -3.50 -0.74 -37.45
CA PHE A 714 -4.68 -1.42 -37.99
C PHE A 714 -5.13 -0.71 -39.26
N VAL A 715 -4.84 -1.30 -40.41
CA VAL A 715 -5.10 -0.70 -41.72
C VAL A 715 -6.43 -1.23 -42.26
N THR A 716 -7.34 -0.31 -42.55
CA THR A 716 -8.68 -0.59 -43.10
C THR A 716 -8.95 0.30 -44.32
N ARG A 717 -10.07 0.09 -45.00
CA ARG A 717 -10.49 0.96 -46.12
C ARG A 717 -10.67 2.43 -45.74
N TYR A 718 -10.80 2.74 -44.45
CA TYR A 718 -11.02 4.10 -43.95
C TYR A 718 -9.73 4.80 -43.53
N GLY A 719 -8.60 4.10 -43.48
CA GLY A 719 -7.33 4.62 -43.00
C GLY A 719 -6.71 3.72 -41.94
N VAL A 720 -6.03 4.31 -40.95
CA VAL A 720 -5.13 3.60 -40.04
C VAL A 720 -5.37 3.99 -38.57
N ASP A 721 -5.46 3.00 -37.69
CA ASP A 721 -5.34 3.20 -36.24
C ASP A 721 -3.91 2.84 -35.79
N LEU A 722 -3.14 3.80 -35.29
CA LEU A 722 -1.82 3.58 -34.70
C LEU A 722 -1.93 3.30 -33.21
N ILE A 723 -1.55 2.08 -32.81
CA ILE A 723 -1.62 1.58 -31.43
C ILE A 723 -0.21 1.67 -30.81
N PRO A 724 0.00 2.47 -29.73
CA PRO A 724 1.33 2.83 -29.23
C PRO A 724 1.99 1.70 -28.41
N MET A 725 2.61 0.73 -29.10
CA MET A 725 3.27 -0.42 -28.47
C MET A 725 4.45 -0.01 -27.57
N HIS A 726 5.17 1.05 -27.92
CA HIS A 726 6.37 1.50 -27.20
C HIS A 726 6.11 1.98 -25.76
N GLN A 727 4.86 2.23 -25.39
CA GLN A 727 4.47 2.60 -24.03
C GLN A 727 4.32 1.38 -23.11
N PHE A 728 4.52 0.16 -23.62
CA PHE A 728 4.25 -1.08 -22.91
C PHE A 728 5.44 -2.03 -22.96
N ASP A 729 5.64 -2.78 -21.87
CA ASP A 729 6.49 -3.96 -21.84
C ASP A 729 5.60 -5.19 -21.60
N GLY A 730 5.35 -5.93 -22.68
CA GLY A 730 4.37 -7.01 -22.68
C GLY A 730 2.94 -6.49 -22.47
N LEU A 731 2.35 -6.80 -21.32
CA LEU A 731 0.98 -6.41 -20.95
C LEU A 731 0.94 -5.17 -20.03
N VAL A 732 2.10 -4.66 -19.62
CA VAL A 732 2.19 -3.64 -18.58
C VAL A 732 2.61 -2.32 -19.18
N ARG A 733 1.90 -1.24 -18.83
CA ARG A 733 2.28 0.11 -19.25
C ARG A 733 3.50 0.59 -18.46
N ASN A 734 4.47 1.19 -19.16
CA ASN A 734 5.78 1.51 -18.60
C ASN A 734 5.72 2.47 -17.40
N ASP A 735 4.73 3.37 -17.35
CA ASP A 735 4.50 4.31 -16.23
C ASP A 735 3.63 3.73 -15.10
N ARG A 736 3.19 2.47 -15.21
CA ARG A 736 2.28 1.79 -14.27
C ARG A 736 2.82 0.46 -13.76
N VAL A 737 4.12 0.20 -13.93
CA VAL A 737 4.78 -1.03 -13.50
C VAL A 737 4.60 -1.26 -11.99
N ALA A 738 4.74 -0.20 -11.18
CA ALA A 738 4.55 -0.27 -9.73
C ALA A 738 3.09 -0.60 -9.35
N ASP A 739 2.12 0.05 -9.98
CA ASP A 739 0.69 -0.22 -9.76
C ASP A 739 0.33 -1.66 -10.12
N HIS A 740 0.84 -2.15 -11.25
CA HIS A 740 0.63 -3.53 -11.69
C HIS A 740 1.26 -4.54 -10.72
N ALA A 741 2.45 -4.25 -10.16
CA ALA A 741 3.08 -5.08 -9.14
C ALA A 741 2.25 -5.12 -7.84
N ALA A 742 1.76 -3.96 -7.38
CA ALA A 742 0.88 -3.86 -6.21
C ALA A 742 -0.45 -4.62 -6.42
N TRP A 743 -1.04 -4.51 -7.61
CA TRP A 743 -2.23 -5.27 -7.99
C TRP A 743 -2.00 -6.78 -7.93
N LYS A 744 -0.89 -7.29 -8.48
CA LYS A 744 -0.55 -8.72 -8.40
C LYS A 744 -0.40 -9.17 -6.95
N GLN A 745 0.28 -8.39 -6.12
CA GLN A 745 0.46 -8.73 -4.70
C GLN A 745 -0.89 -8.80 -3.97
N TYR A 746 -1.78 -7.84 -4.19
CA TYR A 746 -3.15 -7.86 -3.67
C TYR A 746 -3.89 -9.13 -4.12
N CYS A 747 -3.87 -9.44 -5.42
CA CYS A 747 -4.53 -10.63 -5.91
C CYS A 747 -3.96 -11.91 -5.28
N ARG A 748 -2.64 -12.00 -5.08
CA ARG A 748 -2.00 -13.15 -4.44
C ARG A 748 -2.40 -13.28 -2.96
N SER A 749 -2.56 -12.18 -2.21
CA SER A 749 -3.02 -12.25 -0.82
C SER A 749 -4.45 -12.80 -0.72
N CYS A 750 -5.30 -12.49 -1.71
CA CYS A 750 -6.66 -13.03 -1.82
C CYS A 750 -6.71 -14.51 -2.25
N LEU A 751 -5.60 -15.07 -2.73
CA LEU A 751 -5.51 -16.42 -3.31
C LEU A 751 -4.56 -17.34 -2.52
N SER A 752 -4.36 -17.06 -1.24
CA SER A 752 -3.36 -17.74 -0.40
C SER A 752 -3.58 -19.25 -0.30
N LYS A 753 -4.84 -19.72 -0.25
CA LYS A 753 -5.16 -21.16 -0.15
C LYS A 753 -4.87 -21.87 -1.48
N THR A 754 -5.20 -21.23 -2.59
CA THR A 754 -4.92 -21.72 -3.95
C THR A 754 -3.41 -21.78 -4.18
N LEU A 755 -2.68 -20.71 -3.86
CA LEU A 755 -1.22 -20.66 -4.00
C LEU A 755 -0.56 -21.77 -3.18
N LYS A 756 -0.96 -21.94 -1.91
CA LYS A 756 -0.45 -23.03 -1.07
C LYS A 756 -0.70 -24.41 -1.67
N ARG A 757 -1.89 -24.66 -2.26
CA ARG A 757 -2.19 -25.92 -2.94
C ARG A 757 -1.33 -26.14 -4.19
N LEU A 758 -1.16 -25.10 -5.01
CA LEU A 758 -0.33 -25.13 -6.21
C LEU A 758 1.14 -25.38 -5.86
N GLU A 759 1.69 -24.65 -4.90
CA GLU A 759 3.09 -24.76 -4.46
C GLU A 759 3.40 -26.13 -3.81
N THR A 760 2.39 -26.81 -3.26
CA THR A 760 2.52 -28.15 -2.70
C THR A 760 2.17 -29.27 -3.69
N GLY A 761 1.92 -28.94 -4.96
CA GLY A 761 1.59 -29.91 -6.02
C GLY A 761 0.23 -30.60 -5.83
N GLN A 762 -0.64 -30.04 -4.99
CA GLN A 762 -1.96 -30.62 -4.71
C GLN A 762 -2.92 -30.40 -5.88
N ALA A 763 -3.89 -31.32 -6.02
CA ALA A 763 -4.93 -31.21 -7.02
C ALA A 763 -5.85 -30.00 -6.73
N LEU A 764 -6.24 -29.30 -7.80
CA LEU A 764 -7.09 -28.11 -7.73
C LEU A 764 -8.28 -28.25 -8.69
N LYS A 765 -9.47 -27.86 -8.22
CA LYS A 765 -10.61 -27.62 -9.11
C LYS A 765 -10.55 -26.17 -9.58
N LEU A 766 -10.62 -25.96 -10.90
CA LEU A 766 -10.81 -24.65 -11.52
C LEU A 766 -12.26 -24.57 -12.00
N VAL A 767 -13.00 -23.58 -11.51
CA VAL A 767 -14.42 -23.37 -11.86
C VAL A 767 -14.53 -22.11 -12.71
N GLY A 768 -15.06 -22.23 -13.93
CA GLY A 768 -15.42 -21.08 -14.75
C GLY A 768 -16.91 -20.80 -14.61
N TYR A 769 -17.29 -19.69 -13.96
CA TYR A 769 -18.70 -19.31 -13.78
C TYR A 769 -19.01 -17.98 -14.43
N GLY A 770 -19.96 -17.96 -15.37
CA GLY A 770 -20.23 -16.74 -16.14
C GLY A 770 -21.20 -16.91 -17.30
N ASP A 771 -21.11 -16.00 -18.27
CA ASP A 771 -22.02 -15.91 -19.42
C ASP A 771 -21.53 -16.71 -20.66
N SER A 772 -21.94 -16.29 -21.86
CA SER A 772 -21.59 -16.92 -23.14
C SER A 772 -20.08 -16.89 -23.43
N ILE A 773 -19.34 -15.93 -22.88
CA ILE A 773 -17.90 -15.83 -23.11
C ILE A 773 -17.17 -16.94 -22.35
N THR A 774 -17.58 -17.20 -21.11
CA THR A 774 -17.09 -18.34 -20.31
C THR A 774 -17.54 -19.67 -20.91
N ALA A 775 -18.78 -19.75 -21.40
CA ALA A 775 -19.34 -20.98 -21.94
C ALA A 775 -18.71 -21.40 -23.27
N MET A 776 -18.38 -20.41 -24.11
CA MET A 776 -18.09 -20.61 -25.53
C MET A 776 -19.16 -21.48 -26.23
N GLY A 777 -20.43 -21.22 -25.91
CA GLY A 777 -21.57 -22.03 -26.33
C GLY A 777 -22.84 -21.74 -25.54
N GLY A 778 -23.66 -22.78 -25.35
CA GLY A 778 -24.87 -22.78 -24.53
C GLY A 778 -24.58 -22.96 -23.04
N GLY A 779 -25.47 -23.61 -22.29
CA GLY A 779 -25.22 -23.91 -20.89
C GLY A 779 -26.23 -24.88 -20.31
N ASP A 780 -25.84 -25.51 -19.21
CA ASP A 780 -26.60 -26.48 -18.44
C ASP A 780 -26.28 -26.35 -16.94
N VAL A 781 -27.03 -27.02 -16.07
CA VAL A 781 -26.79 -27.02 -14.62
C VAL A 781 -25.56 -27.85 -14.22
N SER A 782 -25.22 -28.89 -14.99
CA SER A 782 -23.98 -29.66 -14.81
C SER A 782 -22.80 -28.95 -15.51
N PRO A 783 -21.55 -29.09 -15.04
CA PRO A 783 -20.39 -28.50 -15.71
C PRO A 783 -20.06 -29.20 -17.03
N ASN A 784 -19.35 -28.52 -17.92
CA ASN A 784 -18.89 -29.04 -19.21
C ASN A 784 -20.07 -29.49 -20.10
N GLY A 785 -20.05 -30.69 -20.67
CA GLY A 785 -21.16 -31.22 -21.44
C GLY A 785 -21.20 -30.79 -22.92
N PRO A 786 -22.25 -31.19 -23.66
CA PRO A 786 -22.33 -31.05 -25.11
C PRO A 786 -22.58 -29.61 -25.59
N MET A 787 -22.73 -28.65 -24.67
CA MET A 787 -23.08 -27.27 -24.99
C MET A 787 -21.97 -26.25 -24.74
N ARG A 788 -20.80 -26.67 -24.21
CA ARG A 788 -19.71 -25.75 -23.83
C ARG A 788 -18.43 -26.03 -24.59
N ASP A 789 -17.56 -25.03 -24.62
CA ASP A 789 -16.25 -25.10 -25.27
C ASP A 789 -16.36 -25.53 -26.74
N LEU A 790 -17.40 -25.07 -27.44
CA LEU A 790 -17.76 -25.59 -28.76
C LEU A 790 -16.93 -24.98 -29.88
N LYS A 791 -16.50 -25.83 -30.82
CA LYS A 791 -15.87 -25.39 -32.08
C LYS A 791 -16.75 -24.41 -32.87
N SER A 792 -18.07 -24.55 -32.77
CA SER A 792 -19.04 -23.67 -33.45
C SER A 792 -18.92 -22.19 -33.06
N TYR A 793 -18.31 -21.89 -31.90
CA TYR A 793 -17.93 -20.52 -31.52
C TYR A 793 -17.04 -19.85 -32.59
N LEU A 794 -16.29 -20.64 -33.36
CA LEU A 794 -15.34 -20.21 -34.37
C LEU A 794 -15.91 -20.14 -35.79
N ASN A 795 -17.24 -20.34 -35.98
CA ASN A 795 -17.90 -20.42 -37.31
C ASN A 795 -17.78 -19.17 -38.20
N GLY A 796 -17.08 -18.14 -37.75
CA GLY A 796 -16.75 -16.94 -38.52
C GLY A 796 -15.31 -16.86 -39.02
N LEU A 797 -14.43 -17.77 -38.63
CA LEU A 797 -13.04 -17.74 -39.07
C LEU A 797 -12.89 -18.30 -40.50
N PRO A 798 -12.03 -17.71 -41.33
CA PRO A 798 -11.49 -18.33 -42.53
C PRO A 798 -10.99 -19.76 -42.29
N ALA A 799 -11.16 -20.62 -43.29
CA ALA A 799 -10.90 -22.06 -43.16
C ALA A 799 -9.42 -22.39 -42.85
N ASP A 800 -8.49 -21.62 -43.38
CA ASP A 800 -7.05 -21.76 -43.13
C ASP A 800 -6.71 -21.50 -41.65
N THR A 801 -7.26 -20.44 -41.07
CA THR A 801 -7.06 -20.12 -39.64
C THR A 801 -7.75 -21.12 -38.74
N LEU A 802 -8.98 -21.52 -39.08
CA LEU A 802 -9.74 -22.52 -38.33
C LEU A 802 -8.98 -23.85 -38.25
N ALA A 803 -8.26 -24.23 -39.31
CA ALA A 803 -7.45 -25.45 -39.34
C ALA A 803 -6.25 -25.43 -38.38
N THR A 804 -5.78 -24.25 -37.96
CA THR A 804 -4.66 -24.14 -37.00
C THR A 804 -5.07 -24.32 -35.54
N ILE A 805 -6.38 -24.35 -35.25
CA ILE A 805 -6.91 -24.42 -33.89
C ILE A 805 -7.18 -25.89 -33.53
N PRO A 806 -6.48 -26.44 -32.52
CA PRO A 806 -6.70 -27.81 -32.09
C PRO A 806 -8.11 -28.02 -31.54
N THR A 807 -8.73 -29.14 -31.92
CA THR A 807 -10.00 -29.59 -31.36
C THR A 807 -9.82 -30.88 -30.58
N PHE A 808 -10.82 -31.24 -29.78
CA PHE A 808 -10.84 -32.49 -29.05
C PHE A 808 -12.24 -33.09 -29.00
N ASP A 809 -12.29 -34.39 -28.70
CA ASP A 809 -13.51 -35.17 -28.58
C ASP A 809 -14.15 -34.94 -27.22
N GLY A 810 -15.47 -34.87 -27.18
CA GLY A 810 -16.22 -34.72 -25.94
C GLY A 810 -17.69 -35.05 -26.15
N ASP A 811 -18.53 -34.60 -25.23
CA ASP A 811 -19.95 -34.96 -25.19
C ASP A 811 -20.75 -34.47 -26.40
N ALA A 812 -20.26 -33.43 -27.10
CA ALA A 812 -20.85 -32.94 -28.35
C ALA A 812 -20.43 -33.77 -29.59
N GLY A 813 -19.48 -34.70 -29.45
CA GLY A 813 -18.95 -35.56 -30.50
C GLY A 813 -17.47 -35.36 -30.81
N VAL A 814 -16.98 -36.11 -31.80
CA VAL A 814 -15.57 -36.13 -32.23
C VAL A 814 -15.16 -34.78 -32.80
N GLY A 815 -14.09 -34.19 -32.27
CA GLY A 815 -13.52 -32.91 -32.70
C GLY A 815 -14.44 -31.70 -32.54
N MET A 816 -15.47 -31.78 -31.69
CA MET A 816 -16.48 -30.75 -31.53
C MET A 816 -16.13 -29.69 -30.47
N HIS A 817 -15.10 -29.93 -29.64
CA HIS A 817 -14.69 -29.01 -28.58
C HIS A 817 -13.32 -28.36 -28.81
N VAL A 818 -13.06 -27.24 -28.14
CA VAL A 818 -11.83 -26.43 -28.22
C VAL A 818 -11.32 -26.01 -26.84
N ARG A 819 -10.00 -25.84 -26.68
CA ARG A 819 -9.37 -25.39 -25.42
C ARG A 819 -8.85 -23.95 -25.54
N LEU A 820 -9.77 -22.98 -25.68
CA LEU A 820 -9.42 -21.60 -26.03
C LEU A 820 -9.81 -20.54 -24.99
N GLY A 821 -10.87 -20.76 -24.20
CA GLY A 821 -11.33 -19.79 -23.21
C GLY A 821 -10.26 -19.45 -22.17
N TRP A 822 -10.37 -18.28 -21.53
CA TRP A 822 -9.36 -17.83 -20.55
C TRP A 822 -9.14 -18.79 -19.38
N ASN A 823 -10.12 -19.64 -19.06
CA ASN A 823 -9.98 -20.70 -18.06
C ASN A 823 -9.08 -21.85 -18.53
N TRP A 824 -9.20 -22.27 -19.80
CA TRP A 824 -8.31 -23.28 -20.38
C TRP A 824 -6.86 -22.79 -20.43
N LEU A 825 -6.67 -21.51 -20.73
CA LEU A 825 -5.35 -20.88 -20.73
C LEU A 825 -4.77 -20.77 -19.32
N LEU A 826 -5.59 -20.37 -18.35
CA LEU A 826 -5.18 -20.36 -16.94
C LEU A 826 -4.81 -21.77 -16.46
N LYS A 827 -5.64 -22.77 -16.75
CA LYS A 827 -5.35 -24.18 -16.45
C LYS A 827 -3.98 -24.59 -16.99
N ALA A 828 -3.74 -24.37 -18.28
CA ALA A 828 -2.49 -24.75 -18.91
C ALA A 828 -1.28 -24.05 -18.26
N ALA A 829 -1.39 -22.75 -17.98
CA ALA A 829 -0.31 -21.98 -17.37
C ALA A 829 -0.01 -22.42 -15.92
N LEU A 830 -1.03 -22.79 -15.15
CA LEU A 830 -0.86 -23.29 -13.78
C LEU A 830 -0.26 -24.70 -13.77
N GLU A 831 -0.71 -25.60 -14.65
CA GLU A 831 -0.14 -26.95 -14.78
C GLU A 831 1.32 -26.91 -15.24
N GLU A 832 1.65 -26.07 -16.22
CA GLU A 832 3.02 -25.86 -16.69
C GLU A 832 3.95 -25.37 -15.57
N ARG A 833 3.46 -24.44 -14.73
CA ARG A 833 4.29 -23.82 -13.70
C ARG A 833 4.45 -24.66 -12.43
N TYR A 834 3.36 -25.24 -11.93
CA TYR A 834 3.32 -25.85 -10.60
C TYR A 834 3.25 -27.38 -10.64
N SER A 835 3.07 -28.00 -11.81
CA SER A 835 2.87 -29.45 -11.96
C SER A 835 1.69 -30.02 -11.15
N SER A 836 0.81 -29.17 -10.63
CA SER A 836 -0.43 -29.55 -9.95
C SER A 836 -1.45 -30.10 -10.94
N PRO A 837 -2.14 -31.22 -10.64
CA PRO A 837 -3.27 -31.68 -11.44
C PRO A 837 -4.46 -30.70 -11.33
N ILE A 838 -4.97 -30.19 -12.46
CA ILE A 838 -6.12 -29.28 -12.46
C ILE A 838 -7.31 -29.90 -13.18
N THR A 839 -8.45 -29.96 -12.48
CA THR A 839 -9.75 -30.32 -13.07
C THR A 839 -10.50 -29.04 -13.40
N TYR A 840 -10.78 -28.81 -14.69
CA TYR A 840 -11.57 -27.66 -15.12
C TYR A 840 -13.06 -28.02 -15.25
N LEU A 841 -13.90 -27.20 -14.61
CA LEU A 841 -15.35 -27.30 -14.58
C LEU A 841 -15.95 -26.02 -15.18
N ASN A 842 -16.42 -26.10 -16.42
CA ASN A 842 -17.03 -24.98 -17.10
C ASN A 842 -18.54 -24.90 -16.78
N TYR A 843 -18.96 -23.88 -16.03
CA TYR A 843 -20.35 -23.54 -15.71
C TYR A 843 -20.84 -22.27 -16.42
N GLY A 844 -20.19 -21.88 -17.52
CA GLY A 844 -20.67 -20.80 -18.38
C GLY A 844 -22.07 -21.09 -18.93
N TRP A 845 -22.89 -20.06 -19.14
CA TRP A 845 -24.18 -20.20 -19.82
C TRP A 845 -24.49 -18.99 -20.69
N GLY A 846 -24.60 -19.20 -21.99
CA GLY A 846 -24.90 -18.12 -22.93
C GLY A 846 -26.21 -17.37 -22.68
N GLY A 847 -26.16 -16.05 -22.81
CA GLY A 847 -27.32 -15.16 -22.64
C GLY A 847 -27.74 -14.87 -21.20
N THR A 848 -26.98 -15.33 -20.20
CA THR A 848 -27.34 -15.17 -18.79
C THR A 848 -26.63 -13.97 -18.12
N THR A 849 -27.26 -13.42 -17.08
CA THR A 849 -26.73 -12.35 -16.22
C THR A 849 -26.37 -12.90 -14.83
N SER A 850 -25.87 -12.05 -13.94
CA SER A 850 -25.63 -12.40 -12.52
C SER A 850 -26.91 -12.50 -11.67
N ALA A 851 -28.08 -12.16 -12.21
CA ALA A 851 -29.33 -12.02 -11.45
C ALA A 851 -29.94 -13.35 -10.95
N THR A 852 -31.07 -13.27 -10.25
CA THR A 852 -31.77 -14.41 -9.62
C THR A 852 -32.80 -15.12 -10.51
N GLY A 853 -33.15 -14.54 -11.67
CA GLY A 853 -34.14 -15.13 -12.56
C GLY A 853 -33.67 -16.46 -13.15
N ALA A 854 -34.60 -17.27 -13.68
CA ALA A 854 -34.31 -18.60 -14.21
C ALA A 854 -33.04 -18.65 -15.09
N ASN A 855 -32.17 -19.62 -14.82
CA ASN A 855 -30.87 -19.89 -15.41
C ASN A 855 -29.79 -18.81 -15.21
N ASN A 856 -30.06 -17.69 -14.51
CA ASN A 856 -29.05 -16.66 -14.25
C ASN A 856 -28.10 -17.04 -13.10
N GLY A 857 -27.09 -16.22 -12.86
CA GLY A 857 -25.98 -16.50 -11.96
C GLY A 857 -26.36 -16.73 -10.49
N LEU A 858 -27.48 -16.18 -10.02
CA LEU A 858 -28.02 -16.41 -8.68
C LEU A 858 -29.27 -17.30 -8.67
N ASP A 859 -29.64 -17.91 -9.81
CA ASP A 859 -30.67 -18.94 -9.80
C ASP A 859 -30.20 -20.12 -8.93
N PRO A 860 -30.91 -20.49 -7.86
CA PRO A 860 -30.52 -21.59 -6.98
C PRO A 860 -30.32 -22.93 -7.71
N SER A 861 -31.09 -23.20 -8.77
CA SER A 861 -30.99 -24.43 -9.56
C SER A 861 -29.69 -24.53 -10.35
N ARG A 862 -29.11 -23.38 -10.72
CA ARG A 862 -27.83 -23.28 -11.43
C ARG A 862 -26.66 -23.10 -10.46
N PHE A 863 -26.83 -22.26 -9.44
CA PHE A 863 -25.75 -21.88 -8.53
C PHE A 863 -25.51 -22.92 -7.43
N GLY A 864 -26.55 -23.62 -6.97
CA GLY A 864 -26.43 -24.71 -6.00
C GLY A 864 -25.41 -25.78 -6.40
N PRO A 865 -25.45 -26.32 -7.65
CA PRO A 865 -24.43 -27.22 -8.17
C PRO A 865 -23.00 -26.66 -8.15
N VAL A 866 -22.83 -25.36 -8.36
CA VAL A 866 -21.50 -24.71 -8.30
C VAL A 866 -20.98 -24.67 -6.86
N LEU A 867 -21.83 -24.31 -5.90
CA LEU A 867 -21.49 -24.30 -4.47
C LEU A 867 -21.17 -25.71 -3.95
N ALA A 868 -21.81 -26.74 -4.50
CA ALA A 868 -21.57 -28.13 -4.14
C ALA A 868 -20.17 -28.64 -4.53
N GLU A 869 -19.43 -27.93 -5.39
CA GLU A 869 -18.05 -28.29 -5.74
C GLU A 869 -17.07 -28.13 -4.58
N GLY A 870 -17.42 -27.32 -3.57
CA GLY A 870 -16.61 -27.06 -2.38
C GLY A 870 -15.37 -26.20 -2.65
N PRO A 871 -14.25 -26.40 -1.94
CA PRO A 871 -13.04 -25.59 -2.13
C PRO A 871 -12.45 -25.71 -3.54
N ALA A 872 -12.44 -24.59 -4.27
CA ALA A 872 -11.96 -24.46 -5.63
C ALA A 872 -11.30 -23.09 -5.87
N LEU A 873 -10.64 -22.94 -7.03
CA LEU A 873 -10.36 -21.63 -7.62
C LEU A 873 -11.47 -21.32 -8.61
N MET A 874 -12.18 -20.20 -8.44
CA MET A 874 -13.21 -19.75 -9.36
C MET A 874 -12.77 -18.54 -10.18
N VAL A 875 -13.01 -18.58 -11.48
CA VAL A 875 -13.03 -17.39 -12.35
C VAL A 875 -14.47 -16.99 -12.56
N LEU A 876 -14.87 -15.88 -11.95
CA LEU A 876 -16.21 -15.30 -12.04
C LEU A 876 -16.23 -14.22 -13.13
N ALA A 877 -17.02 -14.45 -14.18
CA ALA A 877 -17.05 -13.60 -15.36
C ALA A 877 -18.49 -13.40 -15.87
N PHE A 878 -19.29 -12.71 -15.07
CA PHE A 878 -20.50 -12.05 -15.55
C PHE A 878 -20.20 -10.57 -15.74
N GLY A 879 -20.72 -10.01 -16.83
CA GLY A 879 -20.65 -8.58 -17.05
C GLY A 879 -21.01 -8.14 -18.45
N MET A 880 -20.92 -9.03 -19.45
CA MET A 880 -21.25 -8.67 -20.83
C MET A 880 -22.75 -8.44 -21.02
N ASN A 881 -23.57 -9.31 -20.43
CA ASN A 881 -25.02 -9.15 -20.42
C ASN A 881 -25.50 -8.14 -19.36
N GLU A 882 -24.57 -7.52 -18.62
CA GLU A 882 -24.86 -6.57 -17.55
C GLU A 882 -24.40 -5.14 -17.86
N ILE A 883 -24.02 -4.85 -19.10
CA ILE A 883 -23.52 -3.53 -19.51
C ILE A 883 -24.50 -2.43 -19.06
N GLY A 884 -24.02 -1.56 -18.15
CA GLY A 884 -24.78 -0.44 -17.57
C GLY A 884 -25.74 -0.79 -16.42
N SER A 885 -25.94 -2.06 -16.09
CA SER A 885 -26.88 -2.53 -15.06
C SER A 885 -26.46 -2.07 -13.66
N ILE A 886 -27.43 -1.62 -12.86
CA ILE A 886 -27.21 -1.22 -11.46
C ILE A 886 -27.18 -2.41 -10.50
N GLY A 887 -27.71 -3.57 -10.90
CA GLY A 887 -27.76 -4.78 -10.07
C GLY A 887 -26.43 -5.54 -9.98
N THR A 888 -25.48 -5.25 -10.88
CA THR A 888 -24.23 -6.00 -11.01
C THR A 888 -23.43 -6.07 -9.72
N TYR A 889 -23.20 -4.93 -9.06
CA TYR A 889 -22.43 -4.91 -7.82
C TYR A 889 -23.02 -5.84 -6.74
N ALA A 890 -24.32 -5.72 -6.48
CA ALA A 890 -24.99 -6.49 -5.43
C ALA A 890 -25.01 -7.99 -5.75
N ASN A 891 -25.30 -8.35 -7.01
CA ASN A 891 -25.36 -9.74 -7.42
C ASN A 891 -23.98 -10.42 -7.38
N ILE A 892 -22.96 -9.76 -7.92
CA ILE A 892 -21.59 -10.29 -7.98
C ILE A 892 -21.04 -10.48 -6.57
N ARG A 893 -21.25 -9.49 -5.69
CA ARG A 893 -20.91 -9.60 -4.28
C ARG A 893 -21.59 -10.81 -3.62
N SER A 894 -22.89 -11.00 -3.85
CA SER A 894 -23.63 -12.13 -3.29
C SER A 894 -23.13 -13.49 -3.79
N ILE A 895 -22.74 -13.60 -5.06
CA ILE A 895 -22.11 -14.82 -5.61
C ILE A 895 -20.78 -15.07 -4.90
N ILE A 896 -19.93 -14.04 -4.78
CA ILE A 896 -18.61 -14.16 -4.15
C ILE A 896 -18.72 -14.62 -2.69
N GLU A 897 -19.56 -13.97 -1.89
CA GLU A 897 -19.74 -14.28 -0.47
C GLU A 897 -20.22 -15.74 -0.27
N GLN A 898 -21.15 -16.22 -1.11
CA GLN A 898 -21.62 -17.61 -1.06
C GLN A 898 -20.53 -18.63 -1.48
N CYS A 899 -19.72 -18.30 -2.50
CA CYS A 899 -18.59 -19.13 -2.91
C CYS A 899 -17.50 -19.20 -1.83
N GLN A 900 -17.17 -18.07 -1.20
CA GLN A 900 -16.19 -18.01 -0.11
C GLN A 900 -16.65 -18.81 1.11
N ALA A 901 -17.96 -18.80 1.41
CA ALA A 901 -18.54 -19.60 2.49
C ALA A 901 -18.34 -21.11 2.32
N VAL A 902 -18.21 -21.61 1.08
CA VAL A 902 -17.88 -23.02 0.79
C VAL A 902 -16.38 -23.25 0.53
N GLY A 903 -15.53 -22.26 0.81
CA GLY A 903 -14.08 -22.33 0.71
C GLY A 903 -13.50 -22.11 -0.68
N THR A 904 -14.28 -21.57 -1.63
CA THR A 904 -13.78 -21.18 -2.96
C THR A 904 -13.10 -19.82 -2.91
N GLU A 905 -11.91 -19.72 -3.48
CA GLU A 905 -11.24 -18.44 -3.73
C GLU A 905 -11.61 -17.93 -5.14
N VAL A 906 -11.92 -16.65 -5.26
CA VAL A 906 -12.53 -16.07 -6.46
C VAL A 906 -11.60 -15.06 -7.13
N ILE A 907 -11.49 -15.17 -8.45
CA ILE A 907 -10.95 -14.16 -9.36
C ILE A 907 -12.11 -13.59 -10.17
N VAL A 908 -12.43 -12.32 -9.97
CA VAL A 908 -13.42 -11.60 -10.78
C VAL A 908 -12.75 -11.08 -12.05
N VAL A 909 -13.22 -11.48 -13.23
CA VAL A 909 -12.73 -10.94 -14.50
C VAL A 909 -13.74 -9.92 -15.02
N THR A 910 -13.29 -8.69 -15.24
CA THR A 910 -14.18 -7.64 -15.77
C THR A 910 -14.55 -7.91 -17.23
N THR A 911 -15.64 -7.31 -17.70
CA THR A 911 -16.15 -7.50 -19.07
C THR A 911 -15.15 -7.08 -20.17
N PRO A 912 -14.95 -7.86 -21.26
CA PRO A 912 -14.24 -7.40 -22.45
C PRO A 912 -14.85 -6.12 -23.04
N ARG A 913 -14.04 -5.25 -23.63
CA ARG A 913 -14.53 -4.07 -24.35
C ARG A 913 -15.27 -4.50 -25.62
N VAL A 914 -16.51 -4.03 -25.77
CA VAL A 914 -17.34 -4.30 -26.96
C VAL A 914 -16.68 -3.76 -28.23
N ASN A 915 -17.01 -4.37 -29.37
CA ASN A 915 -16.53 -3.91 -30.66
C ASN A 915 -17.08 -2.50 -30.95
N SER A 916 -16.19 -1.54 -31.28
CA SER A 916 -16.61 -0.15 -31.49
C SER A 916 -17.45 0.07 -32.75
N ASP A 917 -17.29 -0.76 -33.78
CA ASP A 917 -18.15 -0.70 -34.99
C ASP A 917 -19.48 -1.42 -34.73
N GLY A 918 -19.44 -2.46 -33.88
CA GLY A 918 -20.50 -3.39 -33.50
C GLY A 918 -21.56 -2.90 -32.53
N ASN A 919 -21.09 -2.26 -31.47
CA ASN A 919 -21.90 -1.80 -30.37
C ASN A 919 -21.35 -0.48 -29.86
N PRO A 920 -21.82 0.66 -30.38
CA PRO A 920 -21.38 1.95 -29.87
C PRO A 920 -22.01 2.28 -28.50
N VAL A 921 -22.72 1.35 -27.83
CA VAL A 921 -23.21 1.55 -26.45
C VAL A 921 -22.08 2.11 -25.60
N SER A 922 -22.42 3.18 -24.87
CA SER A 922 -21.41 4.15 -24.42
C SER A 922 -20.31 3.47 -23.62
N MET A 923 -19.07 3.84 -23.91
CA MET A 923 -17.90 3.56 -23.09
C MET A 923 -18.23 3.72 -21.58
N VAL A 924 -19.08 4.69 -21.24
CA VAL A 924 -19.59 4.93 -19.88
C VAL A 924 -20.27 3.70 -19.27
N ASN A 925 -21.15 2.99 -20.00
CA ASN A 925 -21.82 1.81 -19.46
C ASN A 925 -20.85 0.64 -19.25
N TRP A 926 -19.89 0.47 -20.15
CA TRP A 926 -18.84 -0.55 -19.98
C TRP A 926 -17.94 -0.22 -18.78
N LEU A 927 -17.49 1.03 -18.65
CA LEU A 927 -16.72 1.50 -17.50
C LEU A 927 -17.51 1.36 -16.19
N LYS A 928 -18.80 1.69 -16.19
CA LYS A 928 -19.67 1.51 -15.03
C LYS A 928 -19.74 0.06 -14.58
N THR A 929 -19.95 -0.87 -15.52
CA THR A 929 -19.97 -2.31 -15.21
C THR A 929 -18.60 -2.79 -14.72
N HIS A 930 -17.51 -2.34 -15.34
CA HIS A 930 -16.14 -2.59 -14.87
C HIS A 930 -15.97 -2.16 -13.41
N ASP A 931 -16.36 -0.92 -13.07
CA ASP A 931 -16.19 -0.37 -11.72
C ASP A 931 -16.99 -1.14 -10.69
N TYR A 932 -18.20 -1.60 -11.03
CA TYR A 932 -18.99 -2.46 -10.14
C TYR A 932 -18.33 -3.83 -9.91
N LEU A 933 -17.74 -4.44 -10.94
CA LEU A 933 -17.06 -5.72 -10.82
C LEU A 933 -15.80 -5.62 -9.95
N VAL A 934 -14.96 -4.60 -10.18
CA VAL A 934 -13.76 -4.37 -9.37
C VAL A 934 -14.14 -4.01 -7.93
N ARG A 935 -15.14 -3.15 -7.72
CA ARG A 935 -15.60 -2.79 -6.38
C ARG A 935 -16.14 -4.00 -5.62
N ALA A 936 -16.97 -4.83 -6.25
CA ALA A 936 -17.50 -6.04 -5.61
C ALA A 936 -16.37 -6.99 -5.21
N ALA A 937 -15.35 -7.18 -6.06
CA ALA A 937 -14.17 -7.99 -5.73
C ALA A 937 -13.40 -7.41 -4.53
N ARG A 938 -13.14 -6.09 -4.53
CA ARG A 938 -12.37 -5.45 -3.45
C ARG A 938 -13.10 -5.47 -2.11
N ASP A 939 -14.39 -5.17 -2.10
CA ASP A 939 -15.21 -5.14 -0.88
C ASP A 939 -15.40 -6.52 -0.25
N THR A 940 -15.17 -7.59 -1.02
CA THR A 940 -15.27 -9.00 -0.57
C THR A 940 -13.90 -9.65 -0.38
N GLY A 941 -12.80 -8.90 -0.52
CA GLY A 941 -11.44 -9.45 -0.40
C GLY A 941 -11.09 -10.51 -1.45
N SER A 942 -11.66 -10.43 -2.65
CA SER A 942 -11.38 -11.33 -3.78
C SER A 942 -10.39 -10.74 -4.78
N ALA A 943 -9.65 -11.63 -5.46
CA ALA A 943 -8.79 -11.21 -6.55
C ALA A 943 -9.63 -10.70 -7.74
N TYR A 944 -9.03 -9.83 -8.57
CA TYR A 944 -9.69 -9.34 -9.77
C TYR A 944 -8.72 -9.15 -10.92
N VAL A 945 -9.22 -9.23 -12.15
CA VAL A 945 -8.49 -8.90 -13.37
C VAL A 945 -9.25 -7.81 -14.10
N SER A 946 -8.63 -6.63 -14.17
CA SER A 946 -9.16 -5.49 -14.90
C SER A 946 -8.79 -5.58 -16.38
N LEU A 947 -9.79 -5.80 -17.24
CA LEU A 947 -9.64 -5.74 -18.69
C LEU A 947 -9.58 -4.29 -19.20
N TYR A 948 -9.82 -3.30 -18.33
CA TYR A 948 -9.48 -1.91 -18.63
C TYR A 948 -7.97 -1.76 -18.84
N GLU A 949 -7.13 -2.48 -18.08
CA GLU A 949 -5.68 -2.45 -18.25
C GLU A 949 -5.19 -3.10 -19.55
N LEU A 950 -6.06 -3.81 -20.29
CA LEU A 950 -5.73 -4.36 -21.62
C LEU A 950 -6.34 -3.55 -22.77
N THR A 951 -7.56 -3.07 -22.60
CA THR A 951 -8.40 -2.57 -23.71
C THR A 951 -9.02 -1.20 -23.45
N GLY A 952 -8.83 -0.64 -22.26
CA GLY A 952 -9.26 0.69 -21.88
C GLY A 952 -8.46 1.78 -22.60
N VAL A 953 -8.97 3.01 -22.51
CA VAL A 953 -8.35 4.16 -23.16
C VAL A 953 -6.96 4.40 -22.56
N GLY A 954 -5.94 4.43 -23.41
CA GLY A 954 -4.54 4.57 -23.01
C GLY A 954 -3.89 3.28 -22.51
N TYR A 955 -4.57 2.15 -22.69
CA TYR A 955 -4.09 0.80 -22.38
C TYR A 955 -4.11 -0.13 -23.60
N GLU A 956 -4.64 0.31 -24.74
CA GLU A 956 -4.84 -0.56 -25.91
C GLU A 956 -3.55 -1.18 -26.48
N GLY A 957 -2.37 -0.62 -26.18
CA GLY A 957 -1.09 -1.21 -26.53
C GLY A 957 -0.78 -2.53 -25.81
N ALA A 958 -1.38 -2.78 -24.63
CA ALA A 958 -1.23 -4.05 -23.91
C ALA A 958 -1.94 -5.21 -24.65
N MET A 959 -3.15 -4.96 -25.18
CA MET A 959 -3.83 -5.89 -26.09
C MET A 959 -3.15 -5.91 -27.46
N GLY A 960 -2.77 -4.73 -27.95
CA GLY A 960 -2.16 -4.54 -29.27
C GLY A 960 -3.17 -4.66 -30.42
N PHE A 961 -4.47 -4.49 -30.16
CA PHE A 961 -5.55 -4.51 -31.15
C PHE A 961 -6.34 -3.21 -31.15
N SER A 962 -6.83 -2.80 -32.32
CA SER A 962 -7.77 -1.69 -32.42
C SER A 962 -9.08 -2.08 -31.73
N PRO A 963 -9.76 -1.16 -31.02
CA PRO A 963 -11.12 -1.35 -30.52
C PRO A 963 -12.12 -1.81 -31.58
N ARG A 964 -11.86 -1.49 -32.86
CA ARG A 964 -12.64 -1.95 -33.99
C ARG A 964 -12.46 -3.44 -34.24
N ASN A 965 -11.34 -4.04 -33.85
CA ASN A 965 -11.05 -5.48 -34.04
C ASN A 965 -11.25 -6.32 -32.76
N LEU A 966 -11.73 -5.73 -31.66
CA LEU A 966 -12.11 -6.48 -30.46
C LEU A 966 -13.47 -7.15 -30.64
N CYS A 967 -13.74 -8.22 -29.90
CA CYS A 967 -15.00 -8.95 -29.95
C CYS A 967 -15.44 -9.35 -31.39
N SER A 968 -14.46 -9.75 -32.22
CA SER A 968 -14.64 -9.92 -33.67
C SER A 968 -15.37 -11.21 -34.08
N GLN A 969 -15.68 -12.09 -33.13
CA GLN A 969 -16.46 -13.31 -33.38
C GLN A 969 -17.84 -12.99 -33.98
N ASN A 970 -18.52 -11.99 -33.42
CA ASN A 970 -19.79 -11.50 -33.91
C ASN A 970 -19.80 -9.98 -34.16
N LEU A 971 -18.62 -9.34 -34.13
CA LEU A 971 -18.45 -7.89 -34.22
C LEU A 971 -19.38 -7.17 -33.24
N TYR A 972 -19.47 -7.66 -32.01
CA TYR A 972 -20.33 -7.10 -30.98
C TYR A 972 -19.73 -7.31 -29.59
N ASN A 973 -19.72 -8.53 -29.08
CA ASN A 973 -19.41 -8.82 -27.68
C ASN A 973 -18.61 -10.10 -27.40
N HIS A 974 -18.27 -10.90 -28.41
CA HIS A 974 -17.57 -12.17 -28.21
C HIS A 974 -16.10 -12.08 -28.68
N PRO A 975 -15.12 -12.21 -27.76
CA PRO A 975 -13.69 -12.21 -28.11
C PRO A 975 -13.31 -13.33 -29.06
N TRP A 976 -12.27 -13.10 -29.86
CA TRP A 976 -11.63 -14.16 -30.64
C TRP A 976 -10.44 -14.81 -29.92
N PRO A 977 -9.89 -15.92 -30.44
CA PRO A 977 -8.84 -16.67 -29.76
C PRO A 977 -7.63 -15.83 -29.34
N LYS A 978 -7.18 -14.88 -30.18
CA LYS A 978 -6.06 -14.00 -29.84
C LYS A 978 -6.36 -13.00 -28.71
N GLU A 979 -7.61 -12.58 -28.56
CA GLU A 979 -8.04 -11.80 -27.39
C GLU A 979 -8.06 -12.68 -26.14
N PHE A 980 -8.57 -13.91 -26.23
CA PHE A 980 -8.53 -14.86 -25.12
C PHE A 980 -7.10 -15.16 -24.67
N GLU A 981 -6.16 -15.37 -25.59
CA GLU A 981 -4.72 -15.57 -25.30
C GLU A 981 -4.17 -14.43 -24.43
N ARG A 982 -4.48 -13.16 -24.77
CA ARG A 982 -4.02 -11.99 -24.02
C ARG A 982 -4.67 -11.86 -22.66
N ILE A 983 -5.98 -12.11 -22.57
CA ILE A 983 -6.72 -12.09 -21.31
C ILE A 983 -6.22 -13.21 -20.38
N GLY A 984 -6.06 -14.43 -20.90
CA GLY A 984 -5.53 -15.58 -20.17
C GLY A 984 -4.09 -15.33 -19.67
N ALA A 985 -3.25 -14.67 -20.47
CA ALA A 985 -1.91 -14.29 -20.06
C ALA A 985 -1.91 -13.27 -18.90
N LEU A 986 -2.83 -12.30 -18.90
CA LEU A 986 -3.00 -11.37 -17.79
C LEU A 986 -3.47 -12.08 -16.51
N ILE A 987 -4.50 -12.93 -16.60
CA ILE A 987 -4.99 -13.69 -15.45
C ILE A 987 -3.87 -14.56 -14.86
N SER A 988 -3.14 -15.28 -15.72
CA SER A 988 -2.04 -16.16 -15.32
C SER A 988 -0.85 -15.39 -14.73
N SER A 989 -0.71 -14.09 -15.04
CA SER A 989 0.37 -13.27 -14.50
C SER A 989 0.31 -13.06 -12.99
N ILE A 990 -0.87 -13.19 -12.38
CA ILE A 990 -1.05 -13.16 -10.91
C ILE A 990 -0.21 -14.24 -10.23
N PHE A 991 -0.12 -15.41 -10.88
CA PHE A 991 0.58 -16.58 -10.38
C PHE A 991 2.05 -16.63 -10.80
N LYS A 992 2.53 -15.61 -11.53
CA LYS A 992 3.94 -15.45 -11.89
C LYS A 992 4.67 -14.63 -10.85
#